data_AF-A0A9Q5ZFZ5-F1
#
_entry.id   AF-A0A9Q5ZFZ5-F1
#
_cell.length_a   1.000
_cell.length_b   1.000
_cell.length_c   1.000
_cell.angle_alpha   90.00
_cell.angle_beta   90.00
_cell.angle_gamma   90.00
#
_symmetry.space_group_name_H-M   'P 1'
#
loop_
_entity.id
_entity.type
_entity.pdbx_description
1 polymer ?
#
loop_
_entity_poly.entity_id
_entity_poly.type
_entity_poly.pdbx_seq_one_letter_code
_entity_poly.pdbx_strand_id
1 'polypeptide(L)'
;MPAIARTNYVKSDIVKNPPLLPIPMYSGGVGWNLNFEGFPSGSLEYTNVSDQDLQQFELTYNHRINNTTRKIYLKIYGIDFEVESYGYDRKGVVWKSNLINTYTISVGLKSRWQDLVTQDIKVFKLVPLGSVSVGIGTICAFVGVPYSGERFDVAIPSNADKDYAVTIDAVVKDYARINGCYVSFTEGVELKSLSSGGKSWQLGNQEVITDGKNTLTDFIGYRDTELTWGSGENKNIDATPESTFSLKEPVIQTLEEVDEDLEKPPEGSLVLKNMTDCHDLQGQKKTKRKTTLVNGNTSKEEIWIWAFEYLAEDICLENGLPFSSKPEDYWRLIEYQKTEHKYERIDGLTLNIKAKDPDPRYANTDLSGFVYLVVHPDYENFVSYSGTSGTFNSNAKYLTEINATGWRRFRFIQESDQDLVTLYSDDPRYELAKFKQIPSESSTAYSLINSRSLYEDTEQNLPFSVEWKFYTELEPRIKEKIDSFRQEISSNGKVGILYPDPNFVEPMSILVESRKVSSFAYTPHPESTPDAPLAPLTTGEESFYITERTIIDINKYKEKISEYSTQNSGFSDLTEKVVFKDLSGRLPEATTRKSDWEKRDGTQSTRVIQPKKQRYFMTSDDSSLISKGGSRSYPLATTYGEALKAALTELKIEGMQKDTCQRSVFSFYPNMCDGDRVVTELDRFQNLGDWRIISASFKLSFKGVATKFGLVPICQSDPISLSLGLVRARTIEVDKKDAPTEGDDNSTDPKMIVSGGTTTKLGKVLINSPNRRKY
;
A
#
# COMPACT_ATOMS: atom_id res chain seq x y z
N MET A 1 -21.54 -6.32 -33.19
CA MET A 1 -22.78 -6.43 -32.38
C MET A 1 -22.60 -5.59 -31.12
N PRO A 2 -23.61 -4.83 -30.66
CA PRO A 2 -23.59 -4.19 -29.34
C PRO A 2 -24.20 -5.12 -28.28
N ALA A 3 -23.61 -5.17 -27.08
CA ALA A 3 -24.19 -5.81 -25.91
C ALA A 3 -24.12 -4.85 -24.70
N ILE A 4 -25.28 -4.64 -24.07
CA ILE A 4 -25.55 -3.64 -23.04
C ILE A 4 -24.79 -3.94 -21.74
N ALA A 5 -24.29 -2.88 -21.07
CA ALA A 5 -24.17 -2.85 -19.62
C ALA A 5 -25.00 -1.67 -19.08
N ARG A 6 -25.81 -1.90 -18.03
CA ARG A 6 -26.65 -0.86 -17.40
C ARG A 6 -25.95 -0.27 -16.17
N THR A 7 -26.16 1.02 -15.93
CA THR A 7 -25.87 1.69 -14.65
C THR A 7 -26.77 1.17 -13.53
N ASN A 8 -26.19 1.03 -12.33
CA ASN A 8 -26.93 1.10 -11.07
C ASN A 8 -26.90 2.54 -10.53
N TYR A 9 -27.98 2.96 -9.88
CA TYR A 9 -28.13 4.27 -9.25
C TYR A 9 -27.99 4.16 -7.72
N VAL A 10 -27.45 5.21 -7.09
CA VAL A 10 -27.53 5.44 -5.64
C VAL A 10 -27.93 6.92 -5.41
N LYS A 11 -28.79 7.14 -4.40
CA LYS A 11 -29.22 8.45 -3.86
C LYS A 11 -28.28 8.85 -2.70
N SER A 12 -28.09 10.11 -2.30
CA SER A 12 -28.55 11.44 -2.75
C SER A 12 -27.60 12.50 -2.14
N ASP A 13 -27.86 13.80 -2.32
CA ASP A 13 -28.01 14.83 -1.25
C ASP A 13 -27.82 16.26 -1.79
N ILE A 14 -27.96 17.30 -0.94
CA ILE A 14 -28.30 18.69 -1.34
C ILE A 14 -27.29 19.71 -0.83
N VAL A 15 -26.92 20.67 -1.69
CA VAL A 15 -26.00 21.80 -1.42
C VAL A 15 -26.74 23.14 -1.35
N LYS A 16 -26.22 24.11 -0.58
CA LYS A 16 -26.69 25.51 -0.53
C LYS A 16 -25.61 26.48 -1.05
N ASN A 17 -26.03 27.59 -1.65
CA ASN A 17 -25.19 28.74 -2.08
C ASN A 17 -24.12 28.43 -3.18
N PRO A 18 -24.52 28.29 -4.45
CA PRO A 18 -23.59 28.26 -5.59
C PRO A 18 -22.91 29.63 -5.85
N PRO A 19 -21.80 29.69 -6.60
CA PRO A 19 -21.10 30.94 -6.88
C PRO A 19 -21.85 31.83 -7.89
N LEU A 20 -21.80 33.15 -7.67
CA LEU A 20 -22.31 34.14 -8.62
C LEU A 20 -21.30 34.34 -9.76
N LEU A 21 -21.54 33.68 -10.89
CA LEU A 21 -20.79 33.85 -12.13
C LEU A 21 -21.49 34.90 -13.03
N PRO A 22 -20.76 35.75 -13.80
CA PRO A 22 -21.36 36.76 -14.69
C PRO A 22 -22.37 36.19 -15.69
N ILE A 23 -22.09 34.98 -16.19
CA ILE A 23 -23.07 34.16 -16.89
C ILE A 23 -23.33 32.91 -16.04
N PRO A 24 -24.58 32.63 -15.61
CA PRO A 24 -24.91 31.45 -14.82
C PRO A 24 -24.53 30.14 -15.53
N MET A 25 -23.98 29.18 -14.78
CA MET A 25 -23.61 27.87 -15.32
C MET A 25 -24.79 26.90 -15.28
N TYR A 26 -25.44 26.71 -16.43
CA TYR A 26 -26.58 25.77 -16.59
C TYR A 26 -26.17 24.33 -16.95
N SER A 27 -24.92 24.13 -17.38
CA SER A 27 -24.32 22.84 -17.72
C SER A 27 -22.82 23.05 -17.84
N GLY A 28 -22.00 22.22 -17.18
CA GLY A 28 -20.56 22.49 -17.06
C GLY A 28 -19.92 21.92 -15.81
N GLY A 29 -18.74 22.45 -15.47
CA GLY A 29 -18.01 22.17 -14.25
C GLY A 29 -17.12 23.35 -13.86
N VAL A 30 -16.72 23.41 -12.59
CA VAL A 30 -15.80 24.46 -12.12
C VAL A 30 -14.71 23.86 -11.24
N GLY A 31 -13.47 24.19 -11.57
CA GLY A 31 -12.28 23.82 -10.81
C GLY A 31 -11.51 25.06 -10.38
N TRP A 32 -10.84 24.97 -9.23
CA TRP A 32 -10.00 26.02 -8.66
C TRP A 32 -8.79 25.36 -8.00
N ASN A 33 -7.67 26.07 -8.00
CA ASN A 33 -6.45 25.67 -7.33
C ASN A 33 -5.97 26.85 -6.47
N LEU A 34 -5.91 26.62 -5.16
CA LEU A 34 -5.39 27.54 -4.16
C LEU A 34 -4.15 26.89 -3.54
N ASN A 35 -3.13 27.71 -3.30
CA ASN A 35 -1.82 27.27 -2.83
C ASN A 35 -1.16 28.42 -2.06
N PHE A 36 -0.50 28.11 -0.95
CA PHE A 36 0.11 29.05 0.02
C PHE A 36 1.17 29.98 -0.56
N GLU A 37 1.75 29.59 -1.70
CA GLU A 37 2.73 30.38 -2.45
C GLU A 37 2.38 30.48 -3.94
N GLY A 38 1.24 29.91 -4.35
CA GLY A 38 0.74 29.96 -5.72
C GLY A 38 -0.25 31.08 -5.89
N PHE A 39 -0.28 31.69 -7.07
CA PHE A 39 -1.40 32.56 -7.44
C PHE A 39 -2.67 31.72 -7.58
N PRO A 40 -3.80 32.11 -6.95
CA PRO A 40 -5.10 31.50 -7.19
C PRO A 40 -5.38 31.34 -8.68
N SER A 41 -5.71 30.12 -9.10
CA SER A 41 -6.04 29.81 -10.49
C SER A 41 -7.30 28.95 -10.56
N GLY A 42 -7.89 28.81 -11.74
CA GLY A 42 -9.09 28.01 -11.91
C GLY A 42 -9.54 27.89 -13.36
N SER A 43 -10.61 27.14 -13.56
CA SER A 43 -11.19 26.88 -14.86
C SER A 43 -12.72 26.81 -14.75
N LEU A 44 -13.41 27.68 -15.49
CA LEU A 44 -14.85 27.52 -15.76
C LEU A 44 -14.98 26.73 -17.05
N GLU A 45 -15.68 25.58 -17.03
CA GLU A 45 -16.08 24.88 -18.24
C GLU A 45 -17.60 24.96 -18.37
N TYR A 46 -18.11 25.62 -19.42
CA TYR A 46 -19.52 25.67 -19.76
C TYR A 46 -19.76 24.75 -20.95
N THR A 47 -20.71 23.81 -20.85
CA THR A 47 -20.99 22.83 -21.91
C THR A 47 -22.38 23.06 -22.52
N ASN A 48 -22.55 22.71 -23.79
CA ASN A 48 -23.82 22.83 -24.52
C ASN A 48 -24.32 24.27 -24.73
N VAL A 49 -23.42 25.26 -24.78
CA VAL A 49 -23.76 26.68 -25.03
C VAL A 49 -24.22 26.87 -26.49
N SER A 50 -25.20 27.73 -26.75
CA SER A 50 -25.73 27.95 -28.12
C SER A 50 -24.95 28.98 -28.93
N ASP A 51 -25.14 28.96 -30.25
CA ASP A 51 -24.60 29.93 -31.22
C ASP A 51 -25.05 31.39 -30.94
N GLN A 52 -26.19 31.58 -30.27
CA GLN A 52 -26.71 32.90 -29.88
C GLN A 52 -26.11 33.37 -28.55
N ASP A 53 -25.97 32.47 -27.57
CA ASP A 53 -25.37 32.78 -26.28
C ASP A 53 -23.86 32.99 -26.38
N LEU A 54 -23.18 32.34 -27.34
CA LEU A 54 -21.74 32.42 -27.54
C LEU A 54 -21.24 33.86 -27.65
N GLN A 55 -21.97 34.74 -28.33
CA GLN A 55 -21.62 36.16 -28.42
C GLN A 55 -21.62 36.86 -27.06
N GLN A 56 -22.53 36.48 -26.15
CA GLN A 56 -22.52 36.99 -24.78
C GLN A 56 -21.31 36.48 -24.00
N PHE A 57 -20.92 35.21 -24.17
CA PHE A 57 -19.69 34.67 -23.56
C PHE A 57 -18.43 35.34 -24.11
N GLU A 58 -18.36 35.61 -25.42
CA GLU A 58 -17.27 36.37 -26.03
C GLU A 58 -17.20 37.80 -25.47
N LEU A 59 -18.31 38.54 -25.45
CA LEU A 59 -18.35 39.89 -24.87
C LEU A 59 -18.06 39.91 -23.35
N THR A 60 -18.32 38.83 -22.62
CA THR A 60 -18.15 38.76 -21.16
C THR A 60 -16.78 38.26 -20.73
N TYR A 61 -16.11 37.41 -21.52
CA TYR A 61 -14.86 36.76 -21.13
C TYR A 61 -13.72 36.90 -22.16
N ASN A 62 -13.99 37.20 -23.44
CA ASN A 62 -12.94 37.37 -24.46
C ASN A 62 -12.42 38.81 -24.52
N HIS A 63 -11.36 39.08 -23.75
CA HIS A 63 -10.71 40.39 -23.68
C HIS A 63 -10.22 40.93 -25.05
N ARG A 64 -10.06 40.09 -26.08
CA ARG A 64 -9.59 40.51 -27.42
C ARG A 64 -10.69 41.11 -28.29
N ILE A 65 -11.95 40.70 -28.11
CA ILE A 65 -13.07 41.13 -28.97
C ILE A 65 -13.60 42.50 -28.55
N ASN A 66 -13.58 42.82 -27.24
CA ASN A 66 -14.05 44.10 -26.70
C ASN A 66 -13.18 45.32 -27.07
N ASN A 67 -12.12 45.13 -27.88
CA ASN A 67 -11.23 46.14 -28.47
C ASN A 67 -10.74 47.23 -27.49
N THR A 68 -10.65 46.85 -26.21
CA THR A 68 -10.25 47.68 -25.09
C THR A 68 -9.15 46.94 -24.35
N THR A 69 -8.07 47.62 -24.00
CA THR A 69 -6.93 47.06 -23.24
C THR A 69 -7.26 46.82 -21.76
N ARG A 70 -8.54 46.57 -21.44
CA ARG A 70 -9.07 46.37 -20.11
C ARG A 70 -9.19 44.87 -19.84
N LYS A 71 -8.31 44.38 -18.96
CA LYS A 71 -8.37 43.05 -18.36
C LYS A 71 -9.75 42.81 -17.72
N ILE A 72 -10.29 41.61 -17.88
CA ILE A 72 -11.60 41.21 -17.38
C ILE A 72 -11.41 40.52 -16.03
N TYR A 73 -12.08 41.01 -14.98
CA TYR A 73 -11.94 40.53 -13.61
C TYR A 73 -13.23 39.93 -13.06
N LEU A 74 -13.11 38.81 -12.33
CA LEU A 74 -14.20 38.05 -11.76
C LEU A 74 -13.98 37.88 -10.25
N LYS A 75 -14.93 38.29 -9.39
CA LYS A 75 -14.90 37.95 -7.97
C LYS A 75 -15.69 36.67 -7.73
N ILE A 76 -15.02 35.59 -7.33
CA ILE A 76 -15.65 34.28 -7.08
C ILE A 76 -15.30 33.81 -5.66
N TYR A 77 -16.32 33.53 -4.85
CA TYR A 77 -16.19 33.22 -3.42
C TYR A 77 -15.35 34.24 -2.60
N GLY A 78 -15.25 35.47 -3.08
CA GLY A 78 -14.45 36.56 -2.49
C GLY A 78 -13.11 36.81 -3.19
N ILE A 79 -12.57 35.83 -3.92
CA ILE A 79 -11.26 35.92 -4.58
C ILE A 79 -11.38 36.64 -5.93
N ASP A 80 -10.48 37.59 -6.20
CA ASP A 80 -10.41 38.29 -7.48
C ASP A 80 -9.53 37.54 -8.49
N PHE A 81 -10.16 37.02 -9.54
CA PHE A 81 -9.50 36.42 -10.70
C PHE A 81 -9.46 37.38 -11.89
N GLU A 82 -8.47 37.19 -12.76
CA GLU A 82 -8.44 37.71 -14.13
C GLU A 82 -8.71 36.57 -15.12
N VAL A 83 -9.43 36.86 -16.21
CA VAL A 83 -9.60 35.92 -17.33
C VAL A 83 -8.32 35.89 -18.16
N GLU A 84 -7.47 34.90 -17.88
CA GLU A 84 -6.21 34.66 -18.59
C GLU A 84 -6.47 34.17 -20.02
N SER A 85 -7.37 33.18 -20.15
CA SER A 85 -7.67 32.54 -21.42
C SER A 85 -9.16 32.31 -21.59
N TYR A 86 -9.61 32.48 -22.83
CA TYR A 86 -10.94 32.17 -23.27
C TYR A 86 -10.82 31.39 -24.58
N GLY A 87 -11.44 30.22 -24.62
CA GLY A 87 -11.54 29.40 -25.82
C GLY A 87 -12.88 28.67 -25.87
N TYR A 88 -13.28 28.25 -27.06
CA TYR A 88 -14.42 27.38 -27.24
C TYR A 88 -14.14 26.34 -28.33
N ASP A 89 -14.63 25.13 -28.12
CA ASP A 89 -14.71 24.09 -29.15
C ASP A 89 -16.13 24.01 -29.71
N ARG A 90 -16.25 23.81 -31.02
CA ARG A 90 -17.53 23.79 -31.75
C ARG A 90 -17.97 22.36 -32.03
N LYS A 91 -18.94 21.89 -31.27
CA LYS A 91 -19.53 20.57 -31.42
C LYS A 91 -20.86 20.65 -32.17
N GLY A 92 -20.86 20.15 -33.41
CA GLY A 92 -22.09 19.96 -34.18
C GLY A 92 -22.96 18.86 -33.55
N VAL A 93 -24.17 19.20 -33.14
CA VAL A 93 -25.14 18.28 -32.52
C VAL A 93 -26.40 18.26 -33.37
N VAL A 94 -26.80 17.06 -33.84
CA VAL A 94 -28.04 16.90 -34.61
C VAL A 94 -29.22 16.88 -33.64
N TRP A 95 -30.07 17.91 -33.72
CA TRP A 95 -31.26 18.05 -32.90
C TRP A 95 -32.49 18.16 -33.80
N LYS A 96 -33.40 17.18 -33.70
CA LYS A 96 -34.61 17.07 -34.53
C LYS A 96 -34.32 17.20 -36.03
N SER A 97 -33.37 16.40 -36.51
CA SER A 97 -32.90 16.34 -37.91
C SER A 97 -32.18 17.60 -38.45
N ASN A 98 -32.11 18.69 -37.70
CA ASN A 98 -31.28 19.85 -38.03
C ASN A 98 -29.92 19.74 -37.33
N LEU A 99 -28.84 20.10 -38.02
CA LEU A 99 -27.52 20.25 -37.40
C LEU A 99 -27.47 21.60 -36.69
N ILE A 100 -27.36 21.59 -35.36
CA ILE A 100 -27.22 22.78 -34.52
C ILE A 100 -25.80 22.83 -33.96
N ASN A 101 -25.19 24.01 -33.95
CA ASN A 101 -23.89 24.21 -33.30
C ASN A 101 -24.10 24.35 -31.79
N THR A 102 -23.36 23.56 -31.02
CA THR A 102 -23.23 23.74 -29.57
C THR A 102 -21.75 23.91 -29.23
N TYR A 103 -21.46 24.64 -28.17
CA TYR A 103 -20.10 24.98 -27.80
C TYR A 103 -19.78 24.49 -26.39
N THR A 104 -18.56 23.96 -26.22
CA THR A 104 -17.93 23.86 -24.91
C THR A 104 -16.99 25.04 -24.78
N ILE A 105 -17.21 25.90 -23.79
CA ILE A 105 -16.46 27.12 -23.53
C ILE A 105 -15.59 26.90 -22.31
N SER A 106 -14.28 27.07 -22.47
CA SER A 106 -13.27 26.95 -21.42
C SER A 106 -12.70 28.33 -21.10
N VAL A 107 -12.86 28.75 -19.85
CA VAL A 107 -12.38 30.03 -19.33
C VAL A 107 -11.32 29.75 -18.28
N GLY A 108 -10.05 29.97 -18.63
CA GLY A 108 -8.92 29.87 -17.70
C GLY A 108 -8.78 31.14 -16.87
N LEU A 109 -8.69 30.97 -15.56
CA LEU A 109 -8.63 32.03 -14.57
C LEU A 109 -7.28 32.02 -13.84
N LYS A 110 -6.68 33.20 -13.68
CA LYS A 110 -5.49 33.44 -12.85
C LYS A 110 -5.76 34.51 -11.81
N SER A 111 -4.87 34.72 -10.84
CA SER A 111 -5.08 35.78 -9.84
C SER A 111 -4.99 37.15 -10.49
N ARG A 112 -5.94 38.04 -10.15
CA ARG A 112 -5.92 39.46 -10.56
C ARG A 112 -4.60 40.16 -10.26
N TRP A 113 -3.91 39.74 -9.21
CA TRP A 113 -2.71 40.39 -8.72
C TRP A 113 -1.42 39.87 -9.38
N GLN A 114 -1.47 38.71 -10.02
CA GLN A 114 -0.29 37.99 -10.53
C GLN A 114 0.63 38.85 -11.40
N ASP A 115 0.09 39.53 -12.41
CA ASP A 115 0.87 40.33 -13.36
C ASP A 115 1.42 41.64 -12.74
N LEU A 116 0.77 42.16 -11.70
CA LEU A 116 1.21 43.37 -10.99
C LEU A 116 2.27 43.05 -9.92
N VAL A 117 2.16 41.88 -9.30
CA VAL A 117 3.03 41.40 -8.24
C VAL A 117 4.32 40.81 -8.81
N THR A 118 4.29 40.25 -10.02
CA THR A 118 5.47 39.79 -10.76
C THR A 118 6.16 40.88 -11.60
N GLN A 119 5.68 42.14 -11.58
CA GLN A 119 6.31 43.25 -12.30
C GLN A 119 7.60 43.73 -11.64
N ASP A 120 8.64 44.02 -12.45
CA ASP A 120 9.88 44.65 -12.00
C ASP A 120 9.70 46.13 -11.61
N ILE A 121 10.03 46.45 -10.35
CA ILE A 121 9.92 47.79 -9.78
C ILE A 121 11.30 48.32 -9.44
N LYS A 122 11.79 49.32 -10.19
CA LYS A 122 13.10 49.98 -9.97
C LYS A 122 13.12 50.71 -8.62
N VAL A 123 13.84 50.14 -7.66
CA VAL A 123 13.69 50.45 -6.24
C VAL A 123 14.10 51.89 -5.93
N PHE A 124 15.19 52.38 -6.53
CA PHE A 124 15.71 53.74 -6.34
C PHE A 124 14.74 54.87 -6.76
N LYS A 125 13.61 54.57 -7.41
CA LYS A 125 12.54 55.55 -7.66
C LYS A 125 11.67 55.83 -6.43
N LEU A 126 11.73 54.97 -5.41
CA LEU A 126 10.84 54.98 -4.24
C LEU A 126 11.53 55.45 -2.95
N VAL A 127 12.84 55.77 -3.03
CA VAL A 127 13.72 55.84 -1.85
C VAL A 127 14.44 57.19 -1.78
N PRO A 128 14.49 57.85 -0.60
CA PRO A 128 15.29 59.05 -0.40
C PRO A 128 16.78 58.80 -0.65
N LEU A 129 17.47 59.80 -1.21
CA LEU A 129 18.91 59.73 -1.47
C LEU A 129 19.70 59.43 -0.19
N GLY A 130 20.34 58.25 -0.15
CA GLY A 130 21.16 57.78 0.97
C GLY A 130 20.50 56.75 1.89
N SER A 131 19.21 56.45 1.74
CA SER A 131 18.55 55.36 2.47
C SER A 131 18.87 54.00 1.86
N VAL A 132 19.11 52.99 2.72
CA VAL A 132 19.59 51.64 2.35
C VAL A 132 18.48 50.57 2.26
N SER A 133 17.23 50.96 2.45
CA SER A 133 16.08 50.05 2.43
C SER A 133 14.77 50.79 2.10
N VAL A 134 13.69 50.04 1.83
CA VAL A 134 12.35 50.60 1.61
C VAL A 134 11.21 49.67 2.02
N GLY A 135 10.21 50.21 2.72
CA GLY A 135 9.06 49.45 3.19
C GLY A 135 8.27 48.75 2.09
N ILE A 136 7.95 47.47 2.28
CA ILE A 136 7.18 46.66 1.33
C ILE A 136 5.83 47.29 0.98
N GLY A 137 5.16 47.90 1.96
CA GLY A 137 3.89 48.59 1.76
C GLY A 137 4.01 49.76 0.77
N THR A 138 5.18 50.41 0.68
CA THR A 138 5.47 51.47 -0.29
C THR A 138 5.67 50.90 -1.70
N ILE A 139 6.32 49.74 -1.83
CA ILE A 139 6.47 49.04 -3.12
C ILE A 139 5.11 48.57 -3.63
N CYS A 140 4.31 47.90 -2.79
CA CYS A 140 2.98 47.43 -3.15
C CYS A 140 2.03 48.58 -3.52
N ALA A 141 2.03 49.67 -2.73
CA ALA A 141 1.25 50.86 -3.04
C ALA A 141 1.67 51.53 -4.36
N PHE A 142 2.96 51.50 -4.73
CA PHE A 142 3.46 52.11 -5.97
C PHE A 142 2.88 51.46 -7.24
N VAL A 143 2.66 50.14 -7.24
CA VAL A 143 1.95 49.43 -8.33
C VAL A 143 0.45 49.24 -8.09
N GLY A 144 -0.10 49.88 -7.04
CA GLY A 144 -1.53 49.85 -6.74
C GLY A 144 -2.06 48.51 -6.21
N VAL A 145 -1.18 47.64 -5.70
CA VAL A 145 -1.56 46.36 -5.10
C VAL A 145 -1.80 46.55 -3.59
N PRO A 146 -2.98 46.19 -3.05
CA PRO A 146 -3.24 46.32 -1.62
C PRO A 146 -2.38 45.32 -0.84
N TYR A 147 -1.67 45.81 0.18
CA TYR A 147 -0.83 45.00 1.06
C TYR A 147 -1.40 44.98 2.48
N SER A 148 -1.52 43.78 3.04
CA SER A 148 -1.95 43.53 4.42
C SER A 148 -1.04 42.50 5.08
N GLY A 149 -0.97 42.53 6.41
CA GLY A 149 -0.04 41.70 7.18
C GLY A 149 1.17 42.47 7.71
N GLU A 150 2.24 41.74 8.01
CA GLU A 150 3.44 42.27 8.68
C GLU A 150 4.22 43.25 7.80
N ARG A 151 4.76 44.32 8.38
CA ARG A 151 5.50 45.36 7.64
C ARG A 151 7.00 45.16 7.81
N PHE A 152 7.72 45.18 6.69
CA PHE A 152 9.17 45.06 6.64
C PHE A 152 9.77 45.97 5.57
N ASP A 153 11.08 46.23 5.68
CA ASP A 153 11.83 46.97 4.67
C ASP A 153 12.67 46.03 3.81
N VAL A 154 12.61 46.26 2.50
CA VAL A 154 13.44 45.59 1.49
C VAL A 154 14.80 46.27 1.47
N ALA A 155 15.84 45.55 1.89
CA ALA A 155 17.22 46.04 1.81
C ALA A 155 17.66 46.24 0.35
N ILE A 156 18.35 47.34 0.08
CA ILE A 156 18.98 47.63 -1.20
C ILE A 156 20.47 47.30 -1.06
N PRO A 157 21.05 46.43 -1.90
CA PRO A 157 22.48 46.15 -1.85
C PRO A 157 23.32 47.43 -1.98
N SER A 158 24.37 47.56 -1.18
CA SER A 158 25.23 48.76 -1.15
C SER A 158 26.01 49.01 -2.44
N ASN A 159 26.04 48.02 -3.35
CA ASN A 159 26.60 48.07 -4.69
C ASN A 159 25.53 48.10 -5.81
N ALA A 160 24.24 48.24 -5.48
CA ALA A 160 23.16 48.25 -6.46
C ALA A 160 23.19 49.53 -7.30
N ASP A 161 23.16 49.38 -8.63
CA ASP A 161 22.97 50.51 -9.55
C ASP A 161 21.52 51.02 -9.50
N LYS A 162 21.28 52.26 -9.93
CA LYS A 162 19.99 52.97 -9.92
C LYS A 162 18.87 52.22 -10.67
N ASP A 163 19.25 51.32 -11.56
CA ASP A 163 18.36 50.48 -12.33
C ASP A 163 17.99 49.14 -11.65
N TYR A 164 18.52 48.85 -10.45
CA TYR A 164 18.13 47.71 -9.62
C TYR A 164 16.62 47.69 -9.39
N ALA A 165 16.01 46.56 -9.76
CA ALA A 165 14.58 46.32 -9.66
C ALA A 165 14.30 45.06 -8.85
N VAL A 166 13.11 45.01 -8.26
CA VAL A 166 12.59 43.83 -7.57
C VAL A 166 11.12 43.61 -7.95
N THR A 167 10.69 42.36 -7.95
CA THR A 167 9.26 42.00 -8.03
C THR A 167 8.70 41.83 -6.62
N ILE A 168 7.41 42.15 -6.43
CA ILE A 168 6.74 41.93 -5.14
C ILE A 168 6.62 40.42 -4.87
N ASP A 169 6.44 39.60 -5.91
CA ASP A 169 6.35 38.14 -5.75
C ASP A 169 7.61 37.57 -5.11
N ALA A 170 8.78 37.88 -5.67
CA ALA A 170 10.05 37.41 -5.15
C ALA A 170 10.32 37.99 -3.75
N VAL A 171 10.12 39.30 -3.56
CA VAL A 171 10.39 39.97 -2.27
C VAL A 171 9.48 39.48 -1.15
N VAL A 172 8.18 39.30 -1.42
CA VAL A 172 7.23 38.91 -0.39
C VAL A 172 7.28 37.41 -0.15
N LYS A 173 7.58 36.56 -1.14
CA LYS A 173 7.89 35.14 -0.88
C LYS A 173 9.20 34.98 -0.14
N ASP A 174 10.27 35.66 -0.54
CA ASP A 174 11.53 35.69 0.20
C ASP A 174 11.27 36.12 1.65
N TYR A 175 10.58 37.24 1.92
CA TYR A 175 10.29 37.66 3.30
C TYR A 175 9.36 36.70 4.04
N ALA A 176 8.30 36.20 3.41
CA ALA A 176 7.34 35.31 4.05
C ALA A 176 8.01 34.03 4.51
N ARG A 177 8.77 33.42 3.62
CA ARG A 177 9.65 32.29 3.95
C ARG A 177 10.63 32.71 5.04
N ILE A 178 11.38 33.80 4.88
CA ILE A 178 12.36 34.29 5.87
C ILE A 178 11.78 34.49 7.28
N ASN A 179 10.48 34.75 7.44
CA ASN A 179 9.85 35.08 8.73
C ASN A 179 8.71 34.15 9.16
N GLY A 180 8.57 32.95 8.58
CA GLY A 180 7.52 32.01 8.99
C GLY A 180 6.10 32.55 8.75
N CYS A 181 5.89 33.13 7.57
CA CYS A 181 4.61 33.61 7.07
C CYS A 181 4.29 32.90 5.75
N TYR A 182 3.03 32.98 5.29
CA TYR A 182 2.66 32.63 3.92
C TYR A 182 2.04 33.82 3.19
N VAL A 183 1.94 33.75 1.86
CA VAL A 183 1.49 34.87 1.02
C VAL A 183 0.17 34.53 0.34
N SER A 184 -0.92 35.11 0.83
CA SER A 184 -2.24 34.93 0.22
C SER A 184 -2.47 35.97 -0.88
N PHE A 185 -2.53 35.52 -2.14
CA PHE A 185 -2.80 36.37 -3.31
C PHE A 185 -4.30 36.44 -3.68
N THR A 186 -5.17 36.46 -2.66
CA THR A 186 -6.63 36.30 -2.81
C THR A 186 -7.37 37.63 -2.99
N GLU A 187 -7.13 38.61 -2.11
CA GLU A 187 -7.71 39.96 -2.17
C GLU A 187 -6.67 41.06 -2.40
N GLY A 188 -5.38 40.70 -2.41
CA GLY A 188 -4.24 41.59 -2.56
C GLY A 188 -2.94 40.79 -2.45
N VAL A 189 -1.93 41.36 -1.80
CA VAL A 189 -0.77 40.62 -1.27
C VAL A 189 -0.89 40.64 0.25
N GLU A 190 -1.38 39.55 0.83
CA GLU A 190 -1.58 39.44 2.26
C GLU A 190 -0.54 38.51 2.89
N LEU A 191 0.42 39.08 3.63
CA LEU A 191 1.48 38.36 4.31
C LEU A 191 1.00 37.89 5.70
N LYS A 192 0.55 36.64 5.76
CA LYS A 192 -0.04 36.07 6.98
C LYS A 192 1.03 35.44 7.85
N SER A 193 1.46 36.19 8.86
CA SER A 193 2.27 35.65 9.96
C SER A 193 1.58 34.48 10.61
N LEU A 194 2.29 33.37 10.79
CA LEU A 194 1.69 32.12 11.26
C LEU A 194 1.41 32.14 12.78
N SER A 195 1.93 33.12 13.54
CA SER A 195 1.78 33.14 15.02
C SER A 195 1.39 34.48 15.68
N SER A 196 0.25 35.10 15.32
CA SER A 196 -0.65 35.78 16.29
C SER A 196 -2.00 36.21 15.65
N GLY A 197 -3.07 36.24 16.44
CA GLY A 197 -4.39 36.77 16.04
C GLY A 197 -5.43 35.69 15.68
N GLY A 198 -6.54 35.65 16.43
CA GLY A 198 -7.51 34.53 16.38
C GLY A 198 -8.52 34.58 15.23
N LYS A 199 -8.61 33.46 14.50
CA LYS A 199 -9.87 32.89 14.00
C LYS A 199 -9.95 31.44 14.45
N SER A 200 -10.32 31.22 15.70
CA SER A 200 -10.46 29.88 16.28
C SER A 200 -11.83 29.30 15.95
N TRP A 201 -11.92 28.38 15.00
CA TRP A 201 -13.14 27.60 14.76
C TRP A 201 -13.31 26.53 15.86
N GLN A 202 -14.50 26.47 16.45
CA GLN A 202 -14.88 25.59 17.57
C GLN A 202 -16.09 24.75 17.12
N LEU A 203 -15.97 23.42 17.12
CA LEU A 203 -16.92 22.49 16.48
C LEU A 203 -17.72 21.68 17.50
N GLY A 204 -19.04 21.59 17.32
CA GLY A 204 -19.93 20.88 18.24
C GLY A 204 -20.13 19.39 17.92
N ASN A 205 -20.40 18.59 18.94
CA ASN A 205 -20.53 17.12 18.90
C ASN A 205 -21.62 16.52 17.97
N GLN A 206 -22.41 17.32 17.25
CA GLN A 206 -23.35 16.85 16.22
C GLN A 206 -22.91 17.16 14.78
N GLU A 207 -21.89 18.01 14.59
CA GLU A 207 -21.34 18.37 13.27
C GLU A 207 -20.07 17.58 12.94
N VAL A 208 -19.58 16.78 13.89
CA VAL A 208 -18.43 15.88 13.76
C VAL A 208 -18.90 14.43 13.80
N ILE A 209 -18.53 13.65 12.77
CA ILE A 209 -18.49 12.19 12.84
C ILE A 209 -17.00 11.80 12.66
N THR A 210 -16.47 11.08 13.65
CA THR A 210 -15.04 10.84 13.90
C THR A 210 -14.39 9.85 12.91
N ASP A 211 -13.05 9.73 12.77
CA ASP A 211 -11.94 10.14 13.66
C ASP A 211 -10.65 10.49 12.87
N GLY A 212 -9.63 11.11 13.51
CA GLY A 212 -8.33 11.44 12.89
C GLY A 212 -7.21 11.83 13.89
N LYS A 213 -5.97 11.37 13.65
CA LYS A 213 -4.82 11.49 14.57
C LYS A 213 -3.85 12.64 14.24
N ASN A 214 -3.13 13.10 15.28
CA ASN A 214 -2.19 14.23 15.25
C ASN A 214 -0.76 13.81 15.72
N THR A 215 0.31 14.29 15.06
CA THR A 215 1.75 14.06 15.38
C THR A 215 2.64 15.28 15.05
N LEU A 216 3.91 15.28 15.49
CA LEU A 216 4.83 16.45 15.55
C LEU A 216 6.30 15.98 15.39
N THR A 217 7.20 16.77 14.77
CA THR A 217 8.61 16.39 14.41
C THR A 217 9.59 17.58 14.33
N ASP A 218 10.91 17.31 14.32
CA ASP A 218 11.97 18.30 14.56
C ASP A 218 12.36 19.25 13.40
N PHE A 219 12.98 20.38 13.79
CA PHE A 219 13.38 21.53 12.96
C PHE A 219 14.62 21.29 12.08
N ILE A 220 14.77 22.09 11.01
CA ILE A 220 15.85 22.01 10.01
C ILE A 220 16.58 23.37 9.90
N GLY A 221 17.87 23.33 9.57
CA GLY A 221 18.75 24.48 9.28
C GLY A 221 19.96 24.04 8.44
N TYR A 222 20.93 24.93 8.21
CA TYR A 222 22.18 24.58 7.51
C TYR A 222 23.40 24.77 8.41
N ARG A 223 24.43 23.91 8.27
CA ARG A 223 25.67 23.98 9.04
C ARG A 223 26.81 23.29 8.30
N ASP A 224 27.90 24.02 8.05
CA ASP A 224 29.07 23.54 7.29
C ASP A 224 28.68 22.93 5.92
N THR A 225 27.63 23.45 5.27
CA THR A 225 27.09 22.90 4.01
C THR A 225 27.76 23.55 2.81
N GLU A 226 28.33 22.74 1.89
CA GLU A 226 29.11 23.22 0.73
C GLU A 226 28.20 23.85 -0.34
N LEU A 227 28.46 25.09 -0.76
CA LEU A 227 27.62 25.81 -1.73
C LEU A 227 28.13 25.60 -3.17
N THR A 228 27.25 25.19 -4.08
CA THR A 228 27.57 24.96 -5.51
C THR A 228 26.52 25.59 -6.43
N TRP A 229 26.92 26.04 -7.62
CA TRP A 229 26.06 26.71 -8.60
C TRP A 229 26.63 26.58 -10.02
N GLY A 230 25.81 26.88 -11.04
CA GLY A 230 26.09 26.61 -12.45
C GLY A 230 25.57 25.25 -12.96
N SER A 231 25.41 25.15 -14.28
CA SER A 231 24.86 23.96 -14.97
C SER A 231 25.77 22.72 -14.87
N GLY A 232 25.29 21.49 -14.66
CA GLY A 232 23.90 21.04 -14.56
C GLY A 232 23.36 20.46 -15.87
N GLU A 233 23.50 19.15 -16.06
CA GLU A 233 22.72 18.34 -17.02
C GLU A 233 21.87 17.31 -16.27
N ASN A 234 20.79 16.85 -16.90
CA ASN A 234 19.60 16.38 -16.18
C ASN A 234 18.75 15.40 -17.01
N LYS A 235 17.92 14.59 -16.32
CA LYS A 235 16.90 13.63 -16.84
C LYS A 235 17.50 12.32 -17.38
N ASN A 236 16.90 11.14 -17.16
CA ASN A 236 15.61 10.76 -16.54
C ASN A 236 15.78 9.34 -15.93
N ILE A 237 15.00 8.78 -15.01
CA ILE A 237 13.63 9.03 -14.45
C ILE A 237 13.69 9.12 -12.90
N ASP A 238 12.55 9.25 -12.21
CA ASP A 238 12.40 9.20 -10.75
C ASP A 238 13.12 8.04 -10.05
N ALA A 239 13.70 8.34 -8.88
CA ALA A 239 14.03 7.36 -7.86
C ALA A 239 13.74 7.94 -6.46
N THR A 240 12.90 7.22 -5.70
CA THR A 240 13.01 7.19 -4.23
C THR A 240 14.44 6.76 -3.83
N PRO A 241 14.88 6.96 -2.57
CA PRO A 241 16.12 6.32 -2.12
C PRO A 241 16.03 4.82 -2.41
N GLU A 242 16.83 4.33 -3.38
CA GLU A 242 16.72 2.95 -3.81
C GLU A 242 17.01 2.05 -2.62
N SER A 243 16.03 1.21 -2.27
CA SER A 243 16.21 0.16 -1.29
C SER A 243 17.46 -0.62 -1.67
N THR A 244 18.45 -0.67 -0.77
CA THR A 244 19.72 -1.39 -0.98
C THR A 244 19.49 -2.87 -1.29
N PHE A 245 18.30 -3.37 -0.97
CA PHE A 245 17.75 -4.68 -1.28
C PHE A 245 16.67 -4.57 -2.35
N SER A 246 16.81 -5.35 -3.44
CA SER A 246 15.71 -5.62 -4.37
C SER A 246 15.10 -7.00 -4.11
N LEU A 247 13.77 -7.10 -4.27
CA LEU A 247 13.07 -8.38 -4.20
C LEU A 247 13.45 -9.21 -5.42
N LYS A 248 13.94 -10.42 -5.19
CA LYS A 248 14.32 -11.35 -6.26
C LYS A 248 13.09 -11.90 -6.96
N GLU A 249 13.12 -11.97 -8.29
CA GLU A 249 12.02 -12.57 -9.05
C GLU A 249 11.86 -14.06 -8.69
N PRO A 250 10.62 -14.57 -8.53
CA PRO A 250 10.39 -15.94 -8.09
C PRO A 250 10.77 -16.93 -9.19
N VAL A 251 11.60 -17.91 -8.85
CA VAL A 251 12.01 -18.97 -9.76
C VAL A 251 10.85 -19.97 -9.92
N ILE A 252 10.20 -19.94 -11.08
CA ILE A 252 9.14 -20.86 -11.45
C ILE A 252 9.77 -22.04 -12.21
N GLN A 253 9.51 -23.26 -11.76
CA GLN A 253 9.93 -24.49 -12.43
C GLN A 253 8.70 -25.36 -12.69
N THR A 254 8.70 -26.09 -13.80
CA THR A 254 7.70 -27.11 -14.10
C THR A 254 8.41 -28.44 -14.27
N LEU A 255 8.08 -29.39 -13.39
CA LEU A 255 8.50 -30.78 -13.50
C LEU A 255 7.35 -31.58 -14.12
N GLU A 256 7.67 -32.53 -14.98
CA GLU A 256 6.70 -33.37 -15.67
C GLU A 256 7.20 -34.82 -15.62
N GLU A 257 6.57 -35.61 -14.75
CA GLU A 257 6.80 -37.05 -14.57
C GLU A 257 5.76 -37.80 -15.41
N VAL A 258 6.20 -38.68 -16.30
CA VAL A 258 5.34 -39.37 -17.27
C VAL A 258 5.80 -40.81 -17.41
N ASP A 259 4.92 -41.77 -17.16
CA ASP A 259 5.18 -43.18 -17.47
C ASP A 259 5.25 -43.41 -19.00
N GLU A 260 6.15 -44.29 -19.43
CA GLU A 260 6.44 -44.55 -20.84
C GLU A 260 5.20 -45.06 -21.61
N ASP A 261 4.98 -44.50 -22.81
CA ASP A 261 3.80 -44.75 -23.65
C ASP A 261 2.47 -44.66 -22.87
N LEU A 262 2.29 -43.59 -22.10
CA LEU A 262 1.13 -43.25 -21.27
C LEU A 262 -0.25 -43.60 -21.85
N GLU A 263 -0.47 -43.31 -23.14
CA GLU A 263 -1.75 -43.54 -23.84
C GLU A 263 -1.96 -45.00 -24.29
N LYS A 264 -0.97 -45.87 -24.09
CA LYS A 264 -1.05 -47.33 -24.31
C LYS A 264 -1.01 -48.07 -22.96
N PRO A 265 -1.51 -49.31 -22.88
CA PRO A 265 -1.28 -50.18 -21.74
C PRO A 265 0.21 -50.50 -21.52
N PRO A 266 0.59 -51.09 -20.38
CA PRO A 266 1.96 -51.55 -20.12
C PRO A 266 2.42 -52.67 -21.06
N GLU A 267 3.74 -52.79 -21.26
CA GLU A 267 4.30 -53.90 -22.05
C GLU A 267 4.01 -55.25 -21.39
N GLY A 268 3.56 -56.22 -22.20
CA GLY A 268 3.16 -57.55 -21.73
C GLY A 268 1.65 -57.71 -21.48
N SER A 269 0.89 -56.62 -21.35
CA SER A 269 -0.59 -56.64 -21.32
C SER A 269 -1.18 -56.93 -22.70
N LEU A 270 -0.89 -58.10 -23.28
CA LEU A 270 -1.28 -58.48 -24.65
C LEU A 270 -2.69 -59.06 -24.76
N VAL A 271 -3.26 -59.57 -23.66
CA VAL A 271 -4.58 -60.21 -23.60
C VAL A 271 -5.21 -59.99 -22.23
N LEU A 272 -6.44 -59.47 -22.19
CA LEU A 272 -7.26 -59.43 -20.97
C LEU A 272 -7.98 -60.78 -20.79
N LYS A 273 -7.93 -61.37 -19.58
CA LYS A 273 -8.37 -62.76 -19.33
C LYS A 273 -9.35 -62.95 -18.17
N ASN A 274 -9.65 -61.89 -17.45
CA ASN A 274 -10.52 -61.86 -16.27
C ASN A 274 -10.75 -60.38 -15.89
N MET A 275 -11.34 -60.12 -14.73
CA MET A 275 -11.53 -58.76 -14.23
C MET A 275 -10.33 -58.16 -13.46
N THR A 276 -9.26 -58.91 -13.18
CA THR A 276 -8.18 -58.43 -12.28
C THR A 276 -7.30 -57.34 -12.88
N ASP A 277 -7.26 -57.20 -14.21
CA ASP A 277 -6.59 -56.09 -14.87
C ASP A 277 -7.43 -54.78 -14.83
N CYS A 278 -8.70 -54.83 -14.40
CA CYS A 278 -9.58 -53.66 -14.27
C CYS A 278 -9.21 -52.80 -13.06
N HIS A 279 -9.33 -51.48 -13.18
CA HIS A 279 -8.70 -50.53 -12.27
C HIS A 279 -9.25 -50.48 -10.83
N ASP A 280 -10.42 -51.08 -10.59
CA ASP A 280 -11.04 -51.23 -9.27
C ASP A 280 -10.69 -52.57 -8.59
N LEU A 281 -10.11 -53.53 -9.34
CA LEU A 281 -9.69 -54.86 -8.89
C LEU A 281 -8.16 -55.03 -8.84
N GLN A 282 -7.45 -53.93 -8.56
CA GLN A 282 -5.97 -53.82 -8.52
C GLN A 282 -5.27 -53.78 -9.89
N GLY A 283 -6.02 -53.57 -10.97
CA GLY A 283 -5.49 -53.42 -12.33
C GLY A 283 -4.37 -52.39 -12.49
N GLN A 284 -3.45 -52.67 -13.42
CA GLN A 284 -2.26 -51.86 -13.70
C GLN A 284 -2.62 -50.44 -14.15
N LYS A 285 -1.75 -49.48 -13.82
CA LYS A 285 -1.98 -48.04 -14.03
C LYS A 285 -0.72 -47.36 -14.54
N LYS A 286 -0.89 -46.36 -15.42
CA LYS A 286 0.16 -45.39 -15.77
C LYS A 286 -0.25 -44.00 -15.30
N THR A 287 0.71 -43.23 -14.82
CA THR A 287 0.51 -41.92 -14.24
C THR A 287 1.27 -40.86 -15.03
N LYS A 288 0.64 -39.68 -15.14
CA LYS A 288 1.32 -38.44 -15.46
C LYS A 288 1.12 -37.46 -14.32
N ARG A 289 2.21 -36.89 -13.80
CA ARG A 289 2.21 -35.81 -12.82
C ARG A 289 2.91 -34.59 -13.42
N LYS A 290 2.27 -33.43 -13.33
CA LYS A 290 2.84 -32.13 -13.67
C LYS A 290 2.88 -31.23 -12.46
N THR A 291 4.08 -30.97 -11.94
CA THR A 291 4.30 -30.22 -10.71
C THR A 291 4.88 -28.84 -11.03
N THR A 292 4.15 -27.78 -10.68
CA THR A 292 4.62 -26.40 -10.79
C THR A 292 5.20 -25.96 -9.45
N LEU A 293 6.52 -25.83 -9.39
CA LEU A 293 7.25 -25.32 -8.24
C LEU A 293 7.45 -23.79 -8.37
N VAL A 294 7.38 -23.09 -7.24
CA VAL A 294 7.72 -21.67 -7.12
C VAL A 294 8.67 -21.53 -5.92
N ASN A 295 9.91 -21.12 -6.16
CA ASN A 295 10.99 -21.14 -5.16
C ASN A 295 11.08 -22.53 -4.47
N GLY A 296 11.18 -23.59 -5.28
CA GLY A 296 11.26 -24.99 -4.83
C GLY A 296 10.00 -25.58 -4.20
N ASN A 297 8.98 -24.78 -3.91
CA ASN A 297 7.74 -25.21 -3.24
C ASN A 297 6.61 -25.48 -4.24
N THR A 298 5.89 -26.60 -4.11
CA THR A 298 4.73 -26.92 -4.95
C THR A 298 3.65 -25.87 -4.81
N SER A 299 3.36 -25.14 -5.90
CA SER A 299 2.22 -24.21 -5.96
C SER A 299 1.00 -24.84 -6.64
N LYS A 300 1.23 -25.82 -7.53
CA LYS A 300 0.20 -26.54 -8.28
C LYS A 300 0.71 -27.92 -8.69
N GLU A 301 -0.15 -28.92 -8.66
CA GLU A 301 0.08 -30.26 -9.19
C GLU A 301 -1.12 -30.67 -10.03
N GLU A 302 -0.88 -31.29 -11.20
CA GLU A 302 -1.92 -31.95 -12.00
C GLU A 302 -1.53 -33.41 -12.19
N ILE A 303 -2.43 -34.32 -11.81
CA ILE A 303 -2.27 -35.77 -11.91
C ILE A 303 -3.33 -36.29 -12.88
N TRP A 304 -2.90 -37.15 -13.80
CA TRP A 304 -3.75 -37.91 -14.70
C TRP A 304 -3.37 -39.39 -14.58
N ILE A 305 -4.34 -40.28 -14.42
CA ILE A 305 -4.12 -41.72 -14.24
C ILE A 305 -4.88 -42.49 -15.33
N TRP A 306 -4.15 -43.29 -16.09
CA TRP A 306 -4.71 -44.25 -17.03
C TRP A 306 -4.68 -45.65 -16.44
N ALA A 307 -5.69 -46.44 -16.77
CA ALA A 307 -5.81 -47.85 -16.41
C ALA A 307 -6.76 -48.55 -17.39
N PHE A 308 -6.99 -49.85 -17.21
CA PHE A 308 -8.06 -50.54 -17.93
C PHE A 308 -9.45 -50.27 -17.32
N GLU A 309 -10.43 -50.07 -18.20
CA GLU A 309 -11.83 -49.83 -17.90
C GLU A 309 -12.71 -50.67 -18.85
N TYR A 310 -13.25 -51.77 -18.33
CA TYR A 310 -14.06 -52.75 -19.08
C TYR A 310 -15.01 -53.52 -18.16
N LEU A 311 -16.04 -54.15 -18.75
CA LEU A 311 -16.99 -55.06 -18.12
C LEU A 311 -16.65 -56.54 -18.39
N ALA A 312 -17.30 -57.47 -17.70
CA ALA A 312 -17.16 -58.90 -18.01
C ALA A 312 -17.63 -59.23 -19.45
N GLU A 313 -18.67 -58.55 -19.96
CA GLU A 313 -19.13 -58.74 -21.34
C GLU A 313 -18.12 -58.25 -22.41
N ASP A 314 -17.34 -57.20 -22.12
CA ASP A 314 -16.37 -56.63 -23.06
C ASP A 314 -15.24 -57.62 -23.41
N ILE A 315 -14.96 -58.57 -22.52
CA ILE A 315 -13.90 -59.56 -22.69
C ILE A 315 -14.41 -60.98 -22.90
N CYS A 316 -15.70 -61.28 -22.70
CA CYS A 316 -16.24 -62.62 -22.89
C CYS A 316 -16.48 -62.95 -24.37
N LEU A 317 -15.85 -64.02 -24.86
CA LEU A 317 -16.15 -64.60 -26.17
C LEU A 317 -17.52 -65.31 -26.18
N GLU A 318 -18.05 -65.61 -27.36
CA GLU A 318 -19.34 -66.32 -27.57
C GLU A 318 -19.43 -67.70 -26.85
N ASN A 319 -18.31 -68.27 -26.42
CA ASN A 319 -18.23 -69.53 -25.67
C ASN A 319 -18.12 -69.34 -24.14
N GLY A 320 -18.26 -68.11 -23.64
CA GLY A 320 -18.17 -67.77 -22.22
C GLY A 320 -16.75 -67.71 -21.65
N LEU A 321 -15.71 -67.80 -22.48
CA LEU A 321 -14.33 -67.63 -22.02
C LEU A 321 -13.92 -66.15 -22.05
N PRO A 322 -13.43 -65.57 -20.93
CA PRO A 322 -12.86 -64.23 -20.89
C PRO A 322 -11.53 -64.19 -21.65
N PHE A 323 -11.53 -63.54 -22.81
CA PHE A 323 -10.38 -63.32 -23.69
C PHE A 323 -10.65 -62.10 -24.60
N SER A 324 -9.98 -60.97 -24.34
CA SER A 324 -9.88 -59.88 -25.31
C SER A 324 -8.46 -59.73 -25.84
N SER A 325 -8.33 -59.66 -27.17
CA SER A 325 -7.07 -59.50 -27.90
C SER A 325 -6.73 -58.04 -28.25
N LYS A 326 -7.52 -57.09 -27.75
CA LYS A 326 -7.30 -55.64 -27.93
C LYS A 326 -7.36 -54.86 -26.60
N PRO A 327 -6.44 -55.10 -25.66
CA PRO A 327 -6.36 -54.33 -24.41
C PRO A 327 -6.33 -52.81 -24.61
N GLU A 328 -5.73 -52.32 -25.71
CA GLU A 328 -5.73 -50.90 -26.11
C GLU A 328 -7.15 -50.30 -26.22
N ASP A 329 -8.14 -51.07 -26.68
CA ASP A 329 -9.53 -50.61 -26.81
C ASP A 329 -10.17 -50.32 -25.44
N TYR A 330 -9.55 -50.72 -24.32
CA TYR A 330 -10.04 -50.53 -22.93
C TYR A 330 -9.12 -49.69 -22.05
N TRP A 331 -7.96 -49.25 -22.56
CA TRP A 331 -7.06 -48.36 -21.84
C TRP A 331 -7.63 -46.93 -21.85
N ARG A 332 -7.88 -46.35 -20.67
CA ARG A 332 -8.61 -45.08 -20.51
C ARG A 332 -8.03 -44.22 -19.40
N LEU A 333 -8.19 -42.90 -19.55
CA LEU A 333 -7.99 -41.95 -18.46
C LEU A 333 -9.14 -42.15 -17.44
N ILE A 334 -8.84 -42.77 -16.31
CA ILE A 334 -9.81 -43.11 -15.26
C ILE A 334 -9.94 -42.01 -14.21
N GLU A 335 -8.92 -41.17 -14.03
CA GLU A 335 -8.86 -40.18 -12.97
C GLU A 335 -8.04 -38.96 -13.41
N TYR A 336 -8.54 -37.77 -13.08
CA TYR A 336 -7.82 -36.50 -13.22
C TYR A 336 -8.01 -35.68 -11.95
N GLN A 337 -6.90 -35.20 -11.37
CA GLN A 337 -6.88 -34.37 -10.19
C GLN A 337 -5.97 -33.15 -10.41
N LYS A 338 -6.49 -31.95 -10.14
CA LYS A 338 -5.74 -30.69 -10.08
C LYS A 338 -5.71 -30.18 -8.64
N THR A 339 -4.52 -30.17 -8.05
CA THR A 339 -4.24 -29.73 -6.69
C THR A 339 -3.59 -28.34 -6.70
N GLU A 340 -4.20 -27.36 -6.02
CA GLU A 340 -3.66 -26.01 -5.86
C GLU A 340 -3.26 -25.75 -4.40
N HIS A 341 -2.05 -25.23 -4.20
CA HIS A 341 -1.46 -24.98 -2.89
C HIS A 341 -1.47 -23.47 -2.61
N LYS A 342 -2.24 -23.05 -1.61
CA LYS A 342 -2.49 -21.65 -1.26
C LYS A 342 -1.58 -21.22 -0.11
N TYR A 343 -0.79 -20.18 -0.36
CA TYR A 343 0.17 -19.65 0.61
C TYR A 343 -0.18 -18.21 1.02
N GLU A 344 -0.39 -18.00 2.32
CA GLU A 344 -0.77 -16.71 2.93
C GLU A 344 0.40 -16.12 3.75
N ARG A 345 0.47 -14.78 3.91
CA ARG A 345 1.43 -14.13 4.81
C ARG A 345 0.84 -13.99 6.20
N ILE A 346 1.68 -14.03 7.23
CA ILE A 346 1.31 -13.51 8.56
C ILE A 346 1.48 -11.98 8.58
N ASP A 347 0.67 -11.32 9.40
CA ASP A 347 0.94 -9.94 9.83
C ASP A 347 2.21 -9.89 10.70
N GLY A 348 2.88 -8.74 10.74
CA GLY A 348 4.22 -8.58 11.33
C GLY A 348 4.33 -9.05 12.78
N LEU A 349 5.37 -9.84 13.07
CA LEU A 349 5.72 -10.33 14.39
C LEU A 349 6.11 -9.17 15.30
N THR A 350 5.35 -8.91 16.36
CA THR A 350 5.69 -7.87 17.33
C THR A 350 6.41 -8.47 18.54
N LEU A 351 7.68 -8.10 18.73
CA LEU A 351 8.55 -8.47 19.84
C LEU A 351 8.84 -7.25 20.72
N ASN A 352 9.01 -7.45 22.03
CA ASN A 352 9.63 -6.45 22.91
C ASN A 352 11.11 -6.79 23.03
N ILE A 353 11.98 -5.81 22.82
CA ILE A 353 13.42 -5.96 22.80
C ILE A 353 13.99 -4.91 23.75
N LYS A 354 14.71 -5.35 24.77
CA LYS A 354 15.41 -4.51 25.73
C LYS A 354 16.83 -5.03 25.88
N ALA A 355 17.79 -4.16 26.13
CA ALA A 355 19.16 -4.57 26.41
C ALA A 355 19.58 -4.05 27.78
N LYS A 356 20.25 -4.87 28.59
CA LYS A 356 20.69 -4.50 29.93
C LYS A 356 22.21 -4.36 30.00
N ASP A 357 22.70 -3.21 30.46
CA ASP A 357 24.12 -2.98 30.71
C ASP A 357 24.61 -3.88 31.88
N PRO A 358 25.75 -4.56 31.74
CA PRO A 358 26.34 -5.36 32.82
C PRO A 358 27.05 -4.53 33.90
N ASP A 359 27.42 -3.27 33.66
CA ASP A 359 28.16 -2.47 34.65
C ASP A 359 27.24 -1.97 35.79
N PRO A 360 27.45 -2.43 37.04
CA PRO A 360 26.59 -2.05 38.16
C PRO A 360 26.67 -0.56 38.52
N ARG A 361 27.67 0.19 38.04
CA ARG A 361 27.78 1.64 38.27
C ARG A 361 26.65 2.43 37.62
N TYR A 362 26.09 1.94 36.52
CA TYR A 362 24.95 2.54 35.82
C TYR A 362 23.60 1.88 36.18
N ALA A 363 23.60 0.97 37.16
CA ALA A 363 22.44 0.16 37.54
C ALA A 363 21.58 0.75 38.68
N ASN A 364 21.86 1.98 39.16
CA ASN A 364 21.19 2.59 40.35
C ASN A 364 20.70 4.05 40.17
N THR A 365 20.73 4.63 38.97
CA THR A 365 20.01 5.89 38.65
C THR A 365 18.58 5.59 38.21
N ASP A 366 17.63 6.54 38.23
CA ASP A 366 16.22 6.27 37.86
C ASP A 366 15.97 5.92 36.37
N LEU A 367 17.02 5.88 35.54
CA LEU A 367 17.04 5.37 34.16
C LEU A 367 17.79 4.02 34.04
N SER A 368 18.05 3.36 35.17
CA SER A 368 19.15 2.41 35.35
C SER A 368 19.20 1.21 34.40
N GLY A 369 20.39 1.05 33.83
CA GLY A 369 20.86 -0.21 33.29
C GLY A 369 20.23 -0.68 31.99
N PHE A 370 19.38 0.09 31.29
CA PHE A 370 18.93 -0.28 29.94
C PHE A 370 19.70 0.49 28.85
N VAL A 371 20.13 -0.24 27.82
CA VAL A 371 20.94 0.25 26.70
C VAL A 371 20.06 0.49 25.47
N TYR A 372 20.36 1.57 24.74
CA TYR A 372 19.63 1.95 23.53
C TYR A 372 19.85 0.96 22.39
N LEU A 373 18.80 0.79 21.59
CA LEU A 373 18.76 -0.09 20.41
C LEU A 373 18.25 0.71 19.22
N VAL A 374 18.97 0.69 18.09
CA VAL A 374 18.63 1.46 16.88
C VAL A 374 18.78 0.60 15.63
N VAL A 375 17.77 0.63 14.77
CA VAL A 375 17.74 -0.10 13.49
C VAL A 375 18.69 0.54 12.48
N HIS A 376 19.58 -0.29 11.91
CA HIS A 376 20.49 0.13 10.85
C HIS A 376 19.71 0.70 9.63
N PRO A 377 20.07 1.88 9.09
CA PRO A 377 19.29 2.56 8.06
C PRO A 377 18.90 1.72 6.83
N ASP A 378 19.84 0.95 6.27
CA ASP A 378 19.58 0.02 5.14
C ASP A 378 18.39 -0.95 5.34
N TYR A 379 17.95 -1.16 6.59
CA TYR A 379 16.98 -2.20 6.97
C TYR A 379 15.63 -1.65 7.48
N GLU A 380 15.40 -0.33 7.45
CA GLU A 380 14.15 0.30 7.93
C GLU A 380 12.88 -0.26 7.28
N ASN A 381 12.96 -0.66 6.00
CA ASN A 381 11.82 -1.22 5.26
C ASN A 381 11.36 -2.60 5.79
N PHE A 382 12.14 -3.27 6.65
CA PHE A 382 11.85 -4.62 7.15
C PHE A 382 11.31 -4.65 8.59
N VAL A 383 11.43 -3.56 9.34
CA VAL A 383 11.00 -3.46 10.74
C VAL A 383 10.44 -2.08 11.08
N SER A 384 9.31 -2.04 11.81
CA SER A 384 8.88 -0.85 12.53
C SER A 384 9.33 -0.96 13.99
N TYR A 385 10.39 -0.24 14.39
CA TYR A 385 10.94 -0.28 15.75
C TYR A 385 10.69 1.02 16.52
N SER A 386 10.16 0.90 17.74
CA SER A 386 9.80 2.01 18.62
C SER A 386 10.29 1.76 20.05
N GLY A 387 11.48 2.26 20.38
CA GLY A 387 12.02 2.34 21.75
C GLY A 387 12.41 0.98 22.35
N THR A 388 11.43 0.16 22.73
CA THR A 388 11.62 -1.21 23.25
C THR A 388 10.71 -2.26 22.62
N SER A 389 10.05 -1.95 21.50
CA SER A 389 9.23 -2.90 20.74
C SER A 389 9.47 -2.77 19.24
N GLY A 390 9.48 -3.90 18.53
CA GLY A 390 9.67 -3.97 17.09
C GLY A 390 8.68 -4.91 16.43
N THR A 391 8.06 -4.46 15.34
CA THR A 391 7.23 -5.27 14.46
C THR A 391 8.04 -5.65 13.22
N PHE A 392 8.39 -6.93 13.11
CA PHE A 392 9.23 -7.51 12.07
C PHE A 392 8.37 -8.28 11.06
N ASN A 393 8.53 -8.01 9.77
CA ASN A 393 7.76 -8.71 8.74
C ASN A 393 8.38 -10.07 8.43
N SER A 394 7.64 -11.17 8.63
CA SER A 394 8.07 -12.47 8.09
C SER A 394 7.97 -12.45 6.56
N ASN A 395 9.06 -12.84 5.90
CA ASN A 395 9.18 -12.78 4.46
C ASN A 395 8.78 -14.09 3.76
N ALA A 396 8.33 -15.08 4.53
CA ALA A 396 7.67 -16.27 4.00
C ALA A 396 6.18 -16.06 3.71
N LYS A 397 5.63 -16.92 2.86
CA LYS A 397 4.21 -17.28 2.87
C LYS A 397 4.06 -18.73 3.37
N TYR A 398 3.02 -19.01 4.12
CA TYR A 398 2.77 -20.29 4.78
C TYR A 398 1.60 -21.02 4.11
N LEU A 399 1.72 -22.33 3.94
CA LEU A 399 0.67 -23.16 3.36
C LEU A 399 -0.52 -23.25 4.33
N THR A 400 -1.65 -22.66 3.97
CA THR A 400 -2.87 -22.66 4.80
C THR A 400 -4.02 -23.48 4.21
N GLU A 401 -3.98 -23.76 2.91
CA GLU A 401 -5.05 -24.46 2.20
C GLU A 401 -4.49 -25.22 0.98
N ILE A 402 -4.85 -26.49 0.83
CA ILE A 402 -4.60 -27.33 -0.35
C ILE A 402 -5.97 -27.70 -0.90
N ASN A 403 -6.29 -27.28 -2.12
CA ASN A 403 -7.57 -27.60 -2.76
C ASN A 403 -7.34 -28.46 -4.00
N ALA A 404 -7.82 -29.69 -3.96
CA ALA A 404 -7.84 -30.61 -5.09
C ALA A 404 -9.24 -30.63 -5.72
N THR A 405 -9.29 -30.56 -7.05
CA THR A 405 -10.51 -30.60 -7.86
C THR A 405 -10.29 -31.51 -9.05
N GLY A 406 -11.27 -32.32 -9.41
CA GLY A 406 -11.06 -33.35 -10.40
C GLY A 406 -12.29 -34.21 -10.68
N TRP A 407 -12.03 -35.41 -11.18
CA TRP A 407 -13.01 -36.47 -11.32
C TRP A 407 -12.32 -37.83 -11.34
N ARG A 408 -13.07 -38.87 -10.99
CA ARG A 408 -12.64 -40.26 -11.04
C ARG A 408 -13.78 -41.15 -11.53
N ARG A 409 -13.46 -42.20 -12.27
CA ARG A 409 -14.42 -43.20 -12.74
C ARG A 409 -14.65 -44.27 -11.68
N PHE A 410 -15.91 -44.52 -11.40
CA PHE A 410 -16.40 -45.53 -10.46
C PHE A 410 -17.64 -46.21 -11.03
N ARG A 411 -17.96 -47.41 -10.55
CA ARG A 411 -19.23 -48.11 -10.80
C ARG A 411 -20.01 -48.31 -9.50
N PHE A 412 -21.30 -48.57 -9.61
CA PHE A 412 -22.20 -48.79 -8.45
C PHE A 412 -22.25 -50.25 -8.01
N ILE A 413 -21.99 -51.18 -8.93
CA ILE A 413 -21.82 -52.60 -8.67
C ILE A 413 -20.47 -53.01 -9.25
N GLN A 414 -19.62 -53.63 -8.42
CA GLN A 414 -18.35 -54.19 -8.84
C GLN A 414 -18.55 -55.65 -9.27
N GLU A 415 -18.02 -56.02 -10.44
CA GLU A 415 -18.01 -57.40 -10.91
C GLU A 415 -16.94 -58.21 -10.15
N SER A 416 -17.19 -59.51 -9.94
CA SER A 416 -16.28 -60.41 -9.23
C SER A 416 -15.23 -61.02 -10.18
N ASP A 417 -14.04 -61.31 -9.67
CA ASP A 417 -13.02 -62.11 -10.35
C ASP A 417 -13.27 -63.62 -10.20
N GLN A 418 -13.96 -64.03 -9.13
CA GLN A 418 -14.30 -65.42 -8.82
C GLN A 418 -15.60 -65.88 -9.49
N ASP A 419 -16.57 -64.98 -9.60
CA ASP A 419 -17.87 -65.21 -10.26
C ASP A 419 -18.04 -64.20 -11.41
N LEU A 420 -17.59 -64.58 -12.61
CA LEU A 420 -17.81 -63.84 -13.86
C LEU A 420 -19.28 -63.91 -14.29
N VAL A 421 -20.15 -63.22 -13.54
CA VAL A 421 -21.56 -63.01 -13.90
C VAL A 421 -21.61 -61.97 -15.01
N THR A 422 -21.66 -62.43 -16.26
CA THR A 422 -21.86 -61.55 -17.43
C THR A 422 -23.21 -60.83 -17.30
N LEU A 423 -23.17 -59.54 -16.94
CA LEU A 423 -24.34 -58.68 -16.88
C LEU A 423 -24.69 -58.22 -18.30
N TYR A 424 -25.64 -58.91 -18.94
CA TYR A 424 -26.14 -58.55 -20.26
C TYR A 424 -26.99 -57.27 -20.24
N SER A 425 -27.17 -56.65 -21.42
CA SER A 425 -27.86 -55.36 -21.57
C SER A 425 -29.32 -55.28 -21.11
N ASP A 426 -29.97 -56.42 -20.86
CA ASP A 426 -31.33 -56.56 -20.34
C ASP A 426 -31.39 -56.73 -18.80
N ASP A 427 -30.26 -56.96 -18.12
CA ASP A 427 -30.19 -56.95 -16.66
C ASP A 427 -30.25 -55.50 -16.13
N PRO A 428 -31.18 -55.15 -15.21
CA PRO A 428 -31.27 -53.79 -14.67
C PRO A 428 -30.03 -53.34 -13.88
N ARG A 429 -29.10 -54.25 -13.57
CA ARG A 429 -27.79 -53.98 -12.95
C ARG A 429 -26.70 -53.62 -13.95
N TYR A 430 -26.91 -53.83 -15.25
CA TYR A 430 -25.94 -53.51 -16.30
C TYR A 430 -25.51 -52.04 -16.29
N GLU A 431 -26.47 -51.12 -16.24
CA GLU A 431 -26.22 -49.67 -16.11
C GLU A 431 -25.64 -49.27 -14.75
N LEU A 432 -25.45 -50.20 -13.81
CA LEU A 432 -24.81 -49.99 -12.50
C LEU A 432 -23.37 -50.51 -12.47
N ALA A 433 -23.06 -51.53 -13.29
CA ALA A 433 -21.70 -52.01 -13.52
C ALA A 433 -20.88 -51.08 -14.43
N LYS A 434 -21.53 -50.29 -15.30
CA LYS A 434 -20.86 -49.28 -16.13
C LYS A 434 -20.17 -48.20 -15.29
N PHE A 435 -18.93 -47.90 -15.66
CA PHE A 435 -18.15 -46.82 -15.08
C PHE A 435 -18.72 -45.44 -15.42
N LYS A 436 -18.82 -44.58 -14.41
CA LYS A 436 -19.37 -43.23 -14.48
C LYS A 436 -18.37 -42.24 -13.89
N GLN A 437 -18.23 -41.10 -14.52
CA GLN A 437 -17.31 -40.03 -14.11
C GLN A 437 -17.92 -39.24 -12.95
N ILE A 438 -17.40 -39.44 -11.75
CA ILE A 438 -17.83 -38.75 -10.53
C ILE A 438 -16.88 -37.57 -10.27
N PRO A 439 -17.38 -36.34 -10.08
CA PRO A 439 -16.55 -35.21 -9.67
C PRO A 439 -15.91 -35.46 -8.30
N SER A 440 -14.63 -35.11 -8.15
CA SER A 440 -13.90 -35.20 -6.89
C SER A 440 -13.49 -33.82 -6.38
N GLU A 441 -13.90 -33.51 -5.15
CA GLU A 441 -13.44 -32.36 -4.37
C GLU A 441 -12.61 -32.89 -3.18
N SER A 442 -11.42 -32.34 -2.94
CA SER A 442 -10.77 -32.45 -1.64
C SER A 442 -10.20 -31.11 -1.22
N SER A 443 -10.30 -30.81 0.08
CA SER A 443 -9.73 -29.60 0.67
C SER A 443 -9.02 -30.01 1.95
N THR A 444 -7.77 -29.59 2.12
CA THR A 444 -7.05 -29.65 3.39
C THR A 444 -6.79 -28.22 3.82
N ALA A 445 -7.27 -27.80 4.99
CA ALA A 445 -6.97 -26.51 5.57
C ALA A 445 -6.24 -26.66 6.91
N TYR A 446 -5.26 -25.78 7.11
CA TYR A 446 -4.41 -25.73 8.28
C TYR A 446 -4.73 -24.49 9.12
N SER A 447 -4.82 -24.69 10.43
CA SER A 447 -4.82 -23.62 11.43
C SER A 447 -3.42 -23.57 12.04
N LEU A 448 -2.69 -22.51 11.72
CA LEU A 448 -1.30 -22.32 12.10
C LEU A 448 -1.20 -21.39 13.30
N ILE A 449 -0.20 -21.62 14.15
CA ILE A 449 0.13 -20.75 15.29
C ILE A 449 1.64 -20.54 15.37
N ASN A 450 2.04 -19.35 15.80
CA ASN A 450 3.44 -18.97 16.00
C ASN A 450 4.17 -19.93 16.98
N SER A 451 5.23 -20.60 16.54
CA SER A 451 5.94 -21.61 17.35
C SER A 451 6.73 -20.98 18.51
N ARG A 452 7.25 -19.77 18.35
CA ARG A 452 7.95 -19.03 19.42
C ARG A 452 7.04 -18.77 20.62
N SER A 453 5.77 -18.44 20.35
CA SER A 453 4.73 -18.24 21.37
C SER A 453 4.31 -19.51 22.12
N LEU A 454 4.80 -20.69 21.70
CA LEU A 454 4.51 -21.99 22.30
C LEU A 454 5.69 -22.61 23.04
N TYR A 455 6.92 -22.33 22.59
CA TYR A 455 8.14 -23.00 23.05
C TYR A 455 9.14 -22.09 23.76
N GLU A 456 8.84 -20.79 23.86
CA GLU A 456 9.70 -19.78 24.50
C GLU A 456 11.10 -19.68 23.86
N ASP A 457 11.23 -20.04 22.58
CA ASP A 457 12.43 -19.89 21.73
C ASP A 457 12.76 -18.41 21.44
N THR A 458 13.03 -17.63 22.49
CA THR A 458 13.27 -16.19 22.40
C THR A 458 14.69 -15.85 21.94
N GLU A 459 15.68 -16.71 22.18
CA GLU A 459 17.10 -16.37 21.96
C GLU A 459 17.71 -16.95 20.67
N GLN A 460 17.32 -18.15 20.22
CA GLN A 460 18.06 -18.88 19.17
C GLN A 460 17.68 -18.54 17.71
N ASN A 461 16.50 -17.95 17.48
CA ASN A 461 16.01 -17.60 16.14
C ASN A 461 15.37 -16.20 16.17
N LEU A 462 16.17 -15.14 16.33
CA LEU A 462 15.66 -13.76 16.32
C LEU A 462 15.53 -13.21 14.88
N PRO A 463 14.55 -12.32 14.61
CA PRO A 463 14.39 -11.66 13.30
C PRO A 463 15.43 -10.57 13.02
N PHE A 464 16.50 -10.50 13.82
CA PHE A 464 17.57 -9.52 13.74
C PHE A 464 18.82 -10.05 14.46
N SER A 465 19.97 -9.51 14.10
CA SER A 465 21.19 -9.56 14.92
C SER A 465 21.44 -8.21 15.59
N VAL A 466 22.31 -8.19 16.61
CA VAL A 466 22.71 -6.95 17.30
C VAL A 466 24.22 -6.83 17.33
N GLU A 467 24.73 -5.68 16.93
CA GLU A 467 26.15 -5.32 17.04
C GLU A 467 26.31 -4.26 18.13
N TRP A 468 27.16 -4.52 19.12
CA TRP A 468 27.50 -3.53 20.16
C TRP A 468 28.70 -2.71 19.72
N LYS A 469 28.54 -1.38 19.69
CA LYS A 469 29.63 -0.42 19.47
C LYS A 469 29.58 0.65 20.55
N PHE A 470 30.73 1.19 20.94
CA PHE A 470 30.76 2.41 21.73
C PHE A 470 30.18 3.55 20.90
N TYR A 471 29.50 4.50 21.55
CA TYR A 471 28.86 5.62 20.86
C TYR A 471 29.86 6.40 19.97
N THR A 472 31.13 6.50 20.38
CA THR A 472 32.23 7.09 19.60
C THR A 472 32.53 6.38 18.28
N GLU A 473 32.34 5.07 18.18
CA GLU A 473 32.70 4.21 17.03
C GLU A 473 31.62 4.14 15.95
N LEU A 474 30.38 4.49 16.30
CA LEU A 474 29.22 4.37 15.41
C LEU A 474 29.37 5.17 14.11
N GLU A 475 28.80 4.66 13.01
CA GLU A 475 28.73 5.42 11.76
C GLU A 475 27.86 6.69 11.90
N PRO A 476 28.16 7.78 11.17
CA PRO A 476 27.41 9.03 11.29
C PRO A 476 25.89 8.88 11.11
N ARG A 477 25.45 8.05 10.16
CA ARG A 477 24.03 7.75 9.91
C ARG A 477 23.32 7.03 11.07
N ILE A 478 24.09 6.38 11.94
CA ILE A 478 23.58 5.65 13.11
C ILE A 478 23.61 6.57 14.32
N LYS A 479 24.67 7.39 14.50
CA LYS A 479 24.72 8.46 15.51
C LYS A 479 23.54 9.43 15.37
N GLU A 480 23.27 9.91 14.16
CA GLU A 480 22.17 10.85 13.87
C GLU A 480 20.78 10.30 14.28
N LYS A 481 20.59 8.97 14.23
CA LYS A 481 19.40 8.26 14.74
C LYS A 481 19.35 8.04 16.26
N ILE A 482 20.45 8.24 16.97
CA ILE A 482 20.56 8.04 18.43
C ILE A 482 20.48 9.40 19.13
N ASP A 483 21.16 10.40 18.56
CA ASP A 483 21.18 11.79 19.03
C ASP A 483 19.76 12.40 19.05
N SER A 484 18.89 11.95 18.14
CA SER A 484 17.47 12.33 18.11
C SER A 484 16.63 11.77 19.27
N PHE A 485 17.16 10.89 20.13
CA PHE A 485 16.41 10.29 21.23
C PHE A 485 16.85 10.72 22.65
N ARG A 486 18.11 11.11 22.92
CA ARG A 486 18.52 11.74 24.19
C ARG A 486 19.98 12.25 24.26
N GLN A 487 20.20 13.24 25.13
CA GLN A 487 21.50 13.92 25.34
C GLN A 487 22.48 13.26 26.34
N GLU A 488 22.10 12.15 27.02
CA GLU A 488 22.86 11.62 28.17
C GLU A 488 23.47 10.22 27.96
N ILE A 489 23.70 9.80 26.71
CA ILE A 489 24.62 8.69 26.46
C ILE A 489 26.04 9.23 26.67
N SER A 490 26.67 8.87 27.79
CA SER A 490 28.07 9.22 28.03
C SER A 490 28.96 8.71 26.89
N SER A 491 30.07 9.38 26.59
CA SER A 491 30.99 9.02 25.48
C SER A 491 31.46 7.56 25.49
N ASN A 492 31.43 6.91 26.66
CA ASN A 492 31.91 5.55 26.89
C ASN A 492 30.75 4.54 26.95
N GLY A 493 29.50 4.97 26.69
CA GLY A 493 28.33 4.10 26.62
C GLY A 493 28.28 3.31 25.31
N LYS A 494 27.89 2.04 25.39
CA LYS A 494 27.61 1.22 24.20
C LYS A 494 26.19 1.46 23.69
N VAL A 495 25.97 1.22 22.41
CA VAL A 495 24.65 1.19 21.76
C VAL A 495 24.56 -0.06 20.89
N GLY A 496 23.38 -0.68 20.85
CA GLY A 496 23.13 -1.86 20.00
C GLY A 496 22.54 -1.47 18.66
N ILE A 497 23.24 -1.79 17.58
CA ILE A 497 22.72 -1.64 16.22
C ILE A 497 21.90 -2.90 15.90
N LEU A 498 20.60 -2.74 15.71
CA LEU A 498 19.73 -3.82 15.22
C LEU A 498 19.89 -3.95 13.70
N TYR A 499 20.26 -5.14 13.24
CA TYR A 499 20.23 -5.52 11.83
C TYR A 499 19.14 -6.59 11.63
N PRO A 500 17.91 -6.20 11.25
CA PRO A 500 16.87 -7.13 10.81
C PRO A 500 17.38 -8.07 9.70
N ASP A 501 16.95 -9.32 9.70
CA ASP A 501 17.18 -10.22 8.58
C ASP A 501 16.08 -10.03 7.52
N PRO A 502 16.38 -9.52 6.30
CA PRO A 502 15.39 -9.38 5.23
C PRO A 502 14.78 -10.72 4.79
N ASN A 503 15.50 -11.83 4.99
CA ASN A 503 15.11 -13.18 4.59
C ASN A 503 14.51 -13.98 5.78
N PHE A 504 14.15 -13.28 6.86
CA PHE A 504 13.60 -13.89 8.05
C PHE A 504 12.28 -14.63 7.80
N VAL A 505 12.12 -15.76 8.48
CA VAL A 505 10.93 -16.60 8.45
C VAL A 505 10.56 -16.98 9.88
N GLU A 506 9.43 -16.45 10.37
CA GLU A 506 8.92 -16.84 11.69
C GLU A 506 8.47 -18.32 11.67
N PRO A 507 8.89 -19.16 12.62
CA PRO A 507 8.42 -20.54 12.68
C PRO A 507 6.93 -20.58 13.07
N MET A 508 6.14 -21.34 12.30
CA MET A 508 4.72 -21.55 12.52
C MET A 508 4.44 -23.05 12.62
N SER A 509 3.72 -23.47 13.65
CA SER A 509 3.33 -24.86 13.90
C SER A 509 1.88 -25.12 13.51
N ILE A 510 1.59 -26.33 13.03
CA ILE A 510 0.26 -26.77 12.60
C ILE A 510 -0.57 -27.21 13.81
N LEU A 511 -1.32 -26.28 14.40
CA LEU A 511 -2.17 -26.50 15.58
C LEU A 511 -3.39 -27.38 15.25
N VAL A 512 -4.02 -27.13 14.11
CA VAL A 512 -5.13 -27.97 13.61
C VAL A 512 -4.91 -28.25 12.13
N GLU A 513 -5.13 -29.49 11.74
CA GLU A 513 -5.14 -29.95 10.37
C GLU A 513 -6.50 -30.56 10.08
N SER A 514 -7.18 -30.07 9.04
CA SER A 514 -8.53 -30.51 8.69
C SER A 514 -8.62 -30.84 7.20
N ARG A 515 -8.89 -32.10 6.87
CA ARG A 515 -9.04 -32.59 5.50
C ARG A 515 -10.47 -33.05 5.26
N LYS A 516 -10.99 -32.71 4.09
CA LYS A 516 -12.24 -33.23 3.55
C LYS A 516 -11.99 -33.86 2.18
N VAL A 517 -12.62 -34.99 1.89
CA VAL A 517 -12.77 -35.59 0.56
C VAL A 517 -14.26 -35.75 0.29
N SER A 518 -14.71 -35.42 -0.92
CA SER A 518 -16.11 -35.50 -1.35
C SER A 518 -16.11 -35.89 -2.83
N SER A 519 -16.34 -37.16 -3.11
CA SER A 519 -16.34 -37.77 -4.45
C SER A 519 -17.43 -38.84 -4.48
N PHE A 520 -18.69 -38.42 -4.38
CA PHE A 520 -19.84 -39.27 -4.07
C PHE A 520 -20.89 -39.23 -5.19
N ALA A 521 -21.47 -40.38 -5.52
CA ALA A 521 -22.70 -40.47 -6.30
C ALA A 521 -23.67 -41.49 -5.68
N TYR A 522 -24.95 -41.32 -5.97
CA TYR A 522 -26.03 -42.23 -5.61
C TYR A 522 -26.93 -42.52 -6.81
N THR A 523 -27.65 -43.63 -6.76
CA THR A 523 -28.66 -44.05 -7.74
C THR A 523 -29.75 -44.85 -7.04
N PRO A 524 -31.03 -44.82 -7.49
CA PRO A 524 -32.05 -45.73 -6.99
C PRO A 524 -31.60 -47.19 -7.08
N HIS A 525 -31.95 -48.00 -6.08
CA HIS A 525 -31.73 -49.44 -6.13
C HIS A 525 -32.65 -50.05 -7.19
N PRO A 526 -32.16 -50.88 -8.13
CA PRO A 526 -32.94 -51.35 -9.28
C PRO A 526 -34.16 -52.19 -8.88
N GLU A 527 -34.06 -52.89 -7.76
CA GLU A 527 -35.10 -53.74 -7.19
C GLU A 527 -36.01 -53.01 -6.17
N SER A 528 -35.81 -51.71 -5.93
CA SER A 528 -36.64 -50.96 -4.97
C SER A 528 -38.06 -50.76 -5.51
N THR A 529 -39.05 -51.11 -4.70
CA THR A 529 -40.48 -50.90 -5.03
C THR A 529 -41.14 -49.97 -3.99
N PRO A 530 -42.35 -49.43 -4.26
CA PRO A 530 -43.08 -48.65 -3.27
C PRO A 530 -43.44 -49.45 -2.01
N ASP A 531 -43.72 -50.75 -2.17
CA ASP A 531 -44.14 -51.65 -1.08
C ASP A 531 -42.94 -52.28 -0.34
N ALA A 532 -41.79 -52.40 -1.01
CA ALA A 532 -40.50 -52.79 -0.44
C ALA A 532 -39.40 -51.79 -0.87
N PRO A 533 -39.30 -50.63 -0.19
CA PRO A 533 -38.28 -49.63 -0.49
C PRO A 533 -36.89 -50.12 -0.04
N LEU A 534 -35.93 -50.13 -0.97
CA LEU A 534 -34.54 -50.50 -0.72
C LEU A 534 -33.66 -49.25 -0.72
N ALA A 535 -32.60 -49.26 0.10
CA ALA A 535 -31.67 -48.14 0.20
C ALA A 535 -30.97 -47.88 -1.15
N PRO A 536 -30.82 -46.61 -1.58
CA PRO A 536 -30.18 -46.28 -2.84
C PRO A 536 -28.73 -46.77 -2.87
N LEU A 537 -28.30 -47.27 -4.03
CA LEU A 537 -26.92 -47.67 -4.24
C LEU A 537 -26.04 -46.43 -4.31
N THR A 538 -24.86 -46.52 -3.69
CA THR A 538 -23.93 -45.41 -3.47
C THR A 538 -22.52 -45.85 -3.80
N THR A 539 -21.70 -44.94 -4.33
CA THR A 539 -20.31 -45.24 -4.71
C THR A 539 -19.40 -44.01 -4.62
N GLY A 540 -18.10 -44.26 -4.59
CA GLY A 540 -17.05 -43.28 -4.31
C GLY A 540 -16.78 -43.09 -2.82
N GLU A 541 -16.28 -41.92 -2.43
CA GLU A 541 -15.83 -41.63 -1.06
C GLU A 541 -16.40 -40.29 -0.57
N GLU A 542 -16.87 -40.24 0.68
CA GLU A 542 -16.83 -39.01 1.47
C GLU A 542 -16.12 -39.28 2.80
N SER A 543 -15.11 -38.46 3.09
CA SER A 543 -14.35 -38.52 4.35
C SER A 543 -14.09 -37.12 4.90
N PHE A 544 -14.13 -37.00 6.23
CA PHE A 544 -13.71 -35.83 6.97
C PHE A 544 -12.77 -36.26 8.09
N TYR A 545 -11.61 -35.61 8.15
CA TYR A 545 -10.54 -35.90 9.06
C TYR A 545 -10.11 -34.59 9.72
N ILE A 546 -10.07 -34.55 11.04
CA ILE A 546 -9.52 -33.41 11.78
C ILE A 546 -8.55 -33.92 12.85
N THR A 547 -7.34 -33.36 12.83
CA THR A 547 -6.33 -33.53 13.88
C THR A 547 -6.19 -32.21 14.62
N GLU A 548 -6.68 -32.18 15.86
CA GLU A 548 -6.51 -31.08 16.80
C GLU A 548 -5.31 -31.39 17.70
N ARG A 549 -4.33 -30.49 17.77
CA ARG A 549 -3.09 -30.73 18.54
C ARG A 549 -3.04 -29.83 19.77
N THR A 550 -2.93 -30.44 20.96
CA THR A 550 -2.91 -29.74 22.26
C THR A 550 -1.58 -29.99 22.95
N ILE A 551 -0.83 -28.93 23.22
CA ILE A 551 0.48 -29.00 23.88
C ILE A 551 0.30 -29.34 25.36
N ILE A 552 1.14 -30.24 25.87
CA ILE A 552 1.24 -30.58 27.30
C ILE A 552 2.47 -29.90 27.91
N ASP A 553 3.56 -29.87 27.15
CA ASP A 553 4.94 -29.60 27.58
C ASP A 553 5.75 -29.16 26.34
N ILE A 554 6.87 -28.47 26.52
CA ILE A 554 7.71 -27.94 25.42
C ILE A 554 8.13 -29.05 24.43
N ASN A 555 8.24 -30.29 24.91
CA ASN A 555 8.58 -31.46 24.10
C ASN A 555 7.49 -32.55 24.09
N LYS A 556 6.21 -32.23 24.40
CA LYS A 556 5.10 -33.19 24.31
C LYS A 556 3.77 -32.54 23.93
N TYR A 557 3.01 -33.18 23.05
CA TYR A 557 1.65 -32.79 22.70
C TYR A 557 0.73 -34.01 22.55
N LYS A 558 -0.58 -33.77 22.64
CA LYS A 558 -1.63 -34.74 22.30
C LYS A 558 -2.18 -34.41 20.92
N GLU A 559 -2.32 -35.42 20.07
CA GLU A 559 -3.24 -35.35 18.92
C GLU A 559 -4.60 -35.92 19.35
N LYS A 560 -5.67 -35.15 19.16
CA LYS A 560 -7.03 -35.69 19.02
C LYS A 560 -7.33 -35.76 17.53
N ILE A 561 -7.51 -36.98 17.02
CA ILE A 561 -7.87 -37.24 15.64
C ILE A 561 -9.32 -37.70 15.63
N SER A 562 -10.24 -36.89 15.08
CA SER A 562 -11.61 -37.33 14.76
C SER A 562 -11.69 -37.64 13.27
N GLU A 563 -11.93 -38.91 12.94
CA GLU A 563 -12.10 -39.41 11.58
C GLU A 563 -13.56 -39.85 11.37
N TYR A 564 -14.16 -39.37 10.27
CA TYR A 564 -15.47 -39.80 9.77
C TYR A 564 -15.27 -40.22 8.32
N SER A 565 -15.37 -41.50 8.02
CA SER A 565 -15.16 -42.04 6.67
C SER A 565 -16.28 -43.00 6.29
N THR A 566 -16.93 -42.77 5.16
CA THR A 566 -17.93 -43.69 4.59
C THR A 566 -17.45 -44.19 3.23
N GLN A 567 -17.02 -45.46 3.18
CA GLN A 567 -16.49 -46.14 1.99
C GLN A 567 -17.35 -47.35 1.54
N ASN A 568 -18.34 -47.77 2.34
CA ASN A 568 -19.22 -48.90 2.04
C ASN A 568 -20.65 -48.43 1.79
N SER A 569 -21.42 -49.17 0.98
CA SER A 569 -22.81 -48.86 0.60
C SER A 569 -23.78 -48.62 1.78
N GLY A 570 -23.47 -49.15 2.96
CA GLY A 570 -24.13 -48.80 4.24
C GLY A 570 -23.77 -47.40 4.75
N PHE A 571 -24.03 -46.34 3.98
CA PHE A 571 -23.71 -44.94 4.30
C PHE A 571 -24.44 -44.36 5.54
N SER A 572 -25.25 -45.16 6.25
CA SER A 572 -25.87 -44.84 7.54
C SER A 572 -24.87 -44.76 8.69
N ASP A 573 -23.84 -45.61 8.66
CA ASP A 573 -23.02 -45.92 9.83
C ASP A 573 -21.80 -44.98 9.91
N LEU A 574 -22.10 -43.68 10.05
CA LEU A 574 -21.15 -42.59 10.30
C LEU A 574 -20.48 -42.75 11.67
N THR A 575 -19.56 -43.70 11.73
CA THR A 575 -18.81 -44.10 12.91
C THR A 575 -17.71 -43.07 13.17
N GLU A 576 -17.92 -42.12 14.10
CA GLU A 576 -16.85 -41.21 14.52
C GLU A 576 -15.75 -42.02 15.23
N LYS A 577 -14.60 -42.11 14.59
CA LYS A 577 -13.41 -42.75 15.13
C LYS A 577 -12.52 -41.69 15.75
N VAL A 578 -12.63 -41.51 17.06
CA VAL A 578 -11.75 -40.62 17.83
C VAL A 578 -10.52 -41.39 18.31
N VAL A 579 -9.35 -41.01 17.83
CA VAL A 579 -8.05 -41.54 18.27
C VAL A 579 -7.28 -40.45 19.00
N PHE A 580 -6.85 -40.75 20.22
CA PHE A 580 -5.91 -39.91 20.97
C PHE A 580 -4.50 -40.50 20.84
N LYS A 581 -3.51 -39.66 20.54
CA LYS A 581 -2.08 -40.01 20.59
C LYS A 581 -1.34 -39.04 21.50
N ASP A 582 -0.50 -39.56 22.37
CA ASP A 582 0.49 -38.78 23.09
C ASP A 582 1.82 -38.86 22.32
N LEU A 583 2.34 -37.73 21.85
CA LEU A 583 3.55 -37.65 21.03
C LEU A 583 4.63 -36.82 21.73
N SER A 584 5.88 -37.26 21.56
CA SER A 584 7.08 -36.54 21.99
C SER A 584 7.68 -35.73 20.84
N GLY A 585 8.27 -34.58 21.19
CA GLY A 585 8.77 -33.58 20.25
C GLY A 585 7.86 -32.35 20.16
N ARG A 586 8.16 -31.49 19.17
CA ARG A 586 7.39 -30.28 18.87
C ARG A 586 6.26 -30.58 17.88
N LEU A 587 5.30 -29.67 17.79
CA LEU A 587 4.24 -29.70 16.77
C LEU A 587 4.86 -29.64 15.35
N PRO A 588 4.26 -30.30 14.35
CA PRO A 588 4.70 -30.20 12.96
C PRO A 588 4.80 -28.74 12.49
N GLU A 589 5.86 -28.42 11.75
CA GLU A 589 6.07 -27.08 11.19
C GLU A 589 5.30 -26.90 9.86
N ALA A 590 4.84 -25.68 9.61
CA ALA A 590 4.12 -25.33 8.40
C ALA A 590 5.06 -25.19 7.19
N THR A 591 4.66 -25.71 6.04
CA THR A 591 5.41 -25.54 4.78
C THR A 591 5.50 -24.06 4.40
N THR A 592 6.72 -23.55 4.18
CA THR A 592 6.99 -22.14 3.87
C THR A 592 7.55 -21.93 2.48
N ARG A 593 6.95 -20.98 1.75
CA ARG A 593 7.49 -20.45 0.50
C ARG A 593 8.16 -19.11 0.77
N LYS A 594 9.49 -19.10 0.80
CA LYS A 594 10.30 -17.89 1.01
C LYS A 594 10.24 -16.96 -0.21
N SER A 595 10.33 -15.66 0.04
CA SER A 595 10.70 -14.65 -0.96
C SER A 595 12.13 -14.23 -0.63
N ASP A 596 13.04 -14.15 -1.59
CA ASP A 596 14.43 -13.77 -1.30
C ASP A 596 14.67 -12.29 -1.63
N TRP A 597 15.41 -11.58 -0.78
CA TRP A 597 15.96 -10.26 -1.10
C TRP A 597 17.47 -10.38 -1.33
N GLU A 598 17.95 -9.72 -2.38
CA GLU A 598 19.36 -9.59 -2.69
C GLU A 598 19.82 -8.14 -2.51
N LYS A 599 20.94 -7.95 -1.79
CA LYS A 599 21.60 -6.65 -1.69
C LYS A 599 22.27 -6.34 -3.03
N ARG A 600 22.08 -5.15 -3.57
CA ARG A 600 22.67 -4.75 -4.84
C ARG A 600 24.16 -4.44 -4.67
N ASP A 601 25.02 -5.41 -4.98
CA ASP A 601 26.48 -5.25 -4.94
C ASP A 601 26.98 -4.32 -6.06
N GLY A 602 27.03 -3.01 -5.77
CA GLY A 602 27.48 -1.96 -6.67
C GLY A 602 28.93 -2.17 -7.15
N THR A 603 29.08 -2.77 -8.33
CA THR A 603 30.36 -3.14 -8.93
C THR A 603 30.32 -2.88 -10.45
N GLN A 604 31.29 -2.20 -11.09
CA GLN A 604 32.52 -1.54 -10.60
C GLN A 604 32.74 -0.22 -11.36
N SER A 605 33.53 0.70 -10.78
CA SER A 605 34.24 1.74 -11.53
C SER A 605 35.69 1.80 -11.05
N THR A 606 36.63 2.00 -11.98
CA THR A 606 38.07 1.79 -11.76
C THR A 606 38.72 2.88 -10.90
N ARG A 607 39.68 2.48 -10.04
CA ARG A 607 40.47 3.38 -9.19
C ARG A 607 41.18 4.47 -10.01
N VAL A 608 40.89 5.74 -9.70
CA VAL A 608 41.72 6.90 -10.10
C VAL A 608 41.92 7.80 -8.89
N ILE A 609 43.17 8.17 -8.62
CA ILE A 609 43.54 9.13 -7.56
C ILE A 609 43.39 10.55 -8.14
N GLN A 610 42.64 11.44 -7.49
CA GLN A 610 42.48 12.84 -7.93
C GLN A 610 43.04 13.88 -6.93
N PRO A 611 43.52 15.04 -7.43
CA PRO A 611 44.04 16.12 -6.60
C PRO A 611 42.93 16.96 -5.93
N LYS A 612 43.30 17.73 -4.91
CA LYS A 612 42.38 18.51 -4.07
C LYS A 612 41.77 19.72 -4.80
N LYS A 613 40.44 19.86 -4.73
CA LYS A 613 39.70 21.12 -5.01
C LYS A 613 39.51 21.94 -3.72
N GLN A 614 39.32 23.25 -3.86
CA GLN A 614 38.84 24.14 -2.78
C GLN A 614 37.32 24.10 -2.66
N ARG A 615 36.78 24.49 -1.50
CA ARG A 615 35.36 24.37 -1.11
C ARG A 615 34.90 25.61 -0.34
N TYR A 616 33.62 25.97 -0.43
CA TYR A 616 32.99 27.10 0.26
C TYR A 616 31.75 26.63 1.04
N PHE A 617 31.55 27.09 2.28
CA PHE A 617 30.54 26.53 3.20
C PHE A 617 29.59 27.59 3.80
N MET A 618 28.40 27.15 4.24
CA MET A 618 27.33 27.97 4.82
C MET A 618 26.74 27.40 6.14
N THR A 619 26.08 28.25 6.93
CA THR A 619 25.61 27.95 8.30
C THR A 619 24.35 28.79 8.67
N SER A 620 23.66 28.51 9.80
CA SER A 620 22.57 29.32 10.42
C SER A 620 22.59 29.31 11.97
N ASP A 621 22.04 30.34 12.65
CA ASP A 621 22.41 30.88 14.00
C ASP A 621 22.51 29.78 15.05
N ASP A 622 21.35 29.18 15.28
CA ASP A 622 21.09 28.03 16.11
C ASP A 622 21.57 26.78 15.36
N SER A 623 22.86 26.82 15.05
CA SER A 623 23.67 25.74 14.51
C SER A 623 23.87 24.63 15.53
N SER A 624 23.36 24.77 16.76
CA SER A 624 23.47 23.79 17.85
C SER A 624 22.83 22.44 17.50
N LEU A 625 21.78 22.42 16.68
CA LEU A 625 20.95 21.23 16.41
C LEU A 625 21.00 20.73 14.95
N ILE A 626 21.93 21.22 14.13
CA ILE A 626 22.13 20.75 12.74
C ILE A 626 23.46 20.01 12.63
N SER A 627 23.46 18.88 11.92
CA SER A 627 24.65 18.10 11.59
C SER A 627 25.55 18.87 10.62
N LYS A 628 26.87 18.89 10.88
CA LYS A 628 27.85 19.60 10.04
C LYS A 628 28.05 18.86 8.71
N GLY A 629 27.66 19.46 7.58
CA GLY A 629 28.04 18.98 6.25
C GLY A 629 26.97 19.13 5.15
N GLY A 630 27.08 18.25 4.15
CA GLY A 630 26.27 18.27 2.92
C GLY A 630 26.82 19.23 1.85
N SER A 631 26.19 19.22 0.68
CA SER A 631 26.38 20.27 -0.33
C SER A 631 25.03 20.69 -0.92
N ARG A 632 24.71 21.99 -0.89
CA ARG A 632 23.52 22.54 -1.53
C ARG A 632 23.90 23.09 -2.91
N SER A 633 23.11 22.71 -3.91
CA SER A 633 23.33 23.12 -5.30
C SER A 633 22.18 23.97 -5.79
N TYR A 634 22.49 25.16 -6.30
CA TYR A 634 21.53 26.09 -6.89
C TYR A 634 21.88 26.24 -8.38
N PRO A 635 21.53 25.27 -9.24
CA PRO A 635 22.01 25.22 -10.63
C PRO A 635 21.47 26.35 -11.52
N LEU A 636 20.44 27.07 -11.07
CA LEU A 636 19.91 28.28 -11.72
C LEU A 636 20.64 29.56 -11.31
N ALA A 637 21.40 29.54 -10.21
CA ALA A 637 22.32 30.61 -9.88
C ALA A 637 23.54 30.52 -10.80
N THR A 638 23.91 31.64 -11.43
CA THR A 638 25.13 31.75 -12.24
C THR A 638 26.30 32.28 -11.40
N THR A 639 25.99 32.93 -10.27
CA THR A 639 26.93 33.57 -9.36
C THR A 639 26.71 33.15 -7.90
N TYR A 640 27.77 33.31 -7.10
CA TYR A 640 27.78 33.02 -5.66
C TYR A 640 26.65 33.72 -4.88
N GLY A 641 26.36 34.99 -5.18
CA GLY A 641 25.36 35.78 -4.46
C GLY A 641 23.92 35.32 -4.70
N GLU A 642 23.62 34.80 -5.90
CA GLU A 642 22.31 34.23 -6.24
C GLU A 642 22.07 32.92 -5.47
N ALA A 643 23.10 32.07 -5.39
CA ALA A 643 23.06 30.79 -4.68
C ALA A 643 22.88 30.98 -3.16
N LEU A 644 23.57 31.95 -2.56
CA LEU A 644 23.46 32.31 -1.14
C LEU A 644 22.04 32.76 -0.77
N LYS A 645 21.37 33.54 -1.63
CA LYS A 645 20.02 34.04 -1.37
C LYS A 645 18.97 32.93 -1.42
N ALA A 646 19.04 32.02 -2.40
CA ALA A 646 18.09 30.93 -2.57
C ALA A 646 18.01 30.00 -1.33
N ALA A 647 19.15 29.74 -0.68
CA ALA A 647 19.24 28.89 0.51
C ALA A 647 18.45 29.43 1.73
N LEU A 648 18.55 30.73 2.00
CA LEU A 648 17.87 31.37 3.15
C LEU A 648 16.34 31.34 3.03
N THR A 649 15.86 31.31 1.79
CA THR A 649 14.46 31.25 1.39
C THR A 649 13.90 29.82 1.48
N GLU A 650 14.73 28.78 1.43
CA GLU A 650 14.30 27.38 1.34
C GLU A 650 14.01 26.72 2.70
N LEU A 651 14.92 26.89 3.68
CA LEU A 651 14.85 26.30 5.04
C LEU A 651 13.51 26.46 5.77
N LYS A 652 12.79 27.52 5.43
CA LYS A 652 11.61 27.96 6.18
C LYS A 652 10.30 27.57 5.50
N ILE A 653 10.36 27.02 4.28
CA ILE A 653 9.27 26.24 3.67
C ILE A 653 9.21 24.87 4.34
N GLU A 654 10.37 24.19 4.45
CA GLU A 654 10.47 22.83 5.00
C GLU A 654 9.92 22.76 6.44
N GLY A 655 10.17 23.80 7.25
CA GLY A 655 9.64 23.91 8.62
C GLY A 655 8.11 24.04 8.73
N MET A 656 7.39 24.42 7.67
CA MET A 656 5.92 24.48 7.67
C MET A 656 5.26 23.15 7.28
N GLN A 657 6.01 22.20 6.71
CA GLN A 657 5.45 21.04 6.00
C GLN A 657 5.45 19.74 6.81
N LYS A 658 6.14 19.66 7.95
CA LYS A 658 6.33 18.40 8.69
C LYS A 658 5.30 18.11 9.78
N ASP A 659 4.86 19.11 10.54
CA ASP A 659 3.89 18.94 11.63
C ASP A 659 2.46 18.88 11.09
N THR A 660 1.97 17.69 10.69
CA THR A 660 0.68 17.59 9.98
C THR A 660 -0.40 16.72 10.63
N CYS A 661 -1.65 17.16 10.47
CA CYS A 661 -2.90 16.45 10.82
C CYS A 661 -3.86 16.50 9.63
N GLN A 662 -4.67 15.45 9.40
CA GLN A 662 -5.76 15.45 8.41
C GLN A 662 -7.14 15.25 9.06
N ARG A 663 -8.15 16.02 8.63
CA ARG A 663 -9.57 15.85 9.01
C ARG A 663 -10.51 16.12 7.84
N SER A 664 -11.72 15.54 7.91
CA SER A 664 -12.79 15.70 6.92
C SER A 664 -14.00 16.37 7.56
N VAL A 665 -14.64 17.32 6.88
CA VAL A 665 -15.78 18.09 7.42
C VAL A 665 -16.90 18.23 6.39
N PHE A 666 -18.15 18.02 6.83
CA PHE A 666 -19.36 18.21 6.02
C PHE A 666 -20.02 19.57 6.33
N SER A 667 -19.43 20.66 5.83
CA SER A 667 -20.09 21.97 5.82
C SER A 667 -19.83 22.70 4.51
N PHE A 668 -20.79 23.55 4.12
CA PHE A 668 -20.67 24.43 2.95
C PHE A 668 -20.33 25.88 3.31
N TYR A 669 -20.50 26.28 4.59
CA TYR A 669 -20.18 27.61 5.11
C TYR A 669 -19.76 27.50 6.59
N PRO A 670 -18.73 28.22 7.06
CA PRO A 670 -17.97 29.26 6.35
C PRO A 670 -16.90 28.69 5.38
N ASN A 671 -16.40 29.53 4.48
CA ASN A 671 -15.19 29.24 3.71
C ASN A 671 -14.02 29.10 4.67
N MET A 672 -13.46 27.90 4.79
CA MET A 672 -12.22 27.63 5.51
C MET A 672 -11.07 27.80 4.52
N CYS A 673 -10.22 28.80 4.73
CA CYS A 673 -9.11 29.07 3.82
C CYS A 673 -7.80 28.45 4.32
N ASP A 674 -6.97 28.10 3.35
CA ASP A 674 -5.55 27.83 3.50
C ASP A 674 -4.88 28.81 4.48
N GLY A 675 -4.43 28.28 5.62
CA GLY A 675 -3.75 28.99 6.69
C GLY A 675 -4.62 29.77 7.69
N ASP A 676 -5.95 29.62 7.67
CA ASP A 676 -6.81 29.96 8.82
C ASP A 676 -6.51 29.02 10.01
N ARG A 677 -6.82 29.47 11.24
CA ARG A 677 -6.58 28.73 12.50
C ARG A 677 -7.73 27.77 12.84
N VAL A 678 -7.47 26.74 13.64
CA VAL A 678 -8.49 25.74 14.05
C VAL A 678 -8.34 25.41 15.54
N VAL A 679 -9.44 25.31 16.30
CA VAL A 679 -9.45 24.95 17.73
C VAL A 679 -10.45 23.82 18.00
N THR A 680 -9.96 22.59 17.90
CA THR A 680 -10.68 21.37 18.25
C THR A 680 -10.94 21.30 19.76
N GLU A 681 -12.20 21.21 20.17
CA GLU A 681 -12.53 20.87 21.56
C GLU A 681 -12.00 19.47 21.91
N LEU A 682 -11.46 19.32 23.13
CA LEU A 682 -10.86 18.08 23.65
C LEU A 682 -9.57 17.60 22.91
N ASP A 683 -8.89 18.44 22.14
CA ASP A 683 -7.59 18.08 21.55
C ASP A 683 -6.45 18.12 22.59
N ARG A 684 -5.65 17.04 22.63
CA ARG A 684 -4.55 16.85 23.60
C ARG A 684 -3.37 17.83 23.43
N PHE A 685 -3.31 18.57 22.32
CA PHE A 685 -2.14 19.40 21.97
C PHE A 685 -2.34 20.93 22.08
N GLN A 686 -3.48 21.41 22.58
CA GLN A 686 -3.81 22.84 22.69
C GLN A 686 -2.74 23.72 23.38
N ASN A 687 -1.83 23.14 24.17
CA ASN A 687 -0.80 23.86 24.93
C ASN A 687 0.54 24.06 24.18
N LEU A 688 0.72 23.54 22.96
CA LEU A 688 2.00 23.59 22.22
C LEU A 688 2.08 24.68 21.14
N GLY A 689 0.93 25.12 20.61
CA GLY A 689 0.80 26.16 19.60
C GLY A 689 -0.55 26.09 18.87
N ASP A 690 -0.79 27.05 17.96
CA ASP A 690 -2.03 27.14 17.19
C ASP A 690 -1.97 26.30 15.89
N TRP A 691 -2.89 25.36 15.70
CA TRP A 691 -3.08 24.69 14.40
C TRP A 691 -3.52 25.68 13.32
N ARG A 692 -2.99 25.54 12.10
CA ARG A 692 -3.48 26.22 10.89
C ARG A 692 -3.60 25.30 9.69
N ILE A 693 -4.55 25.56 8.81
CA ILE A 693 -4.72 24.79 7.56
C ILE A 693 -3.45 24.88 6.68
N ILE A 694 -3.08 23.78 5.99
CA ILE A 694 -1.98 23.61 5.01
C ILE A 694 -2.52 23.20 3.62
N SER A 695 -3.75 22.72 3.54
CA SER A 695 -4.48 22.56 2.27
C SER A 695 -5.96 22.32 2.52
N ALA A 696 -6.82 22.93 1.70
CA ALA A 696 -8.26 22.69 1.65
C ALA A 696 -8.69 22.32 0.21
N SER A 697 -8.99 21.04 -0.02
CA SER A 697 -9.43 20.55 -1.34
C SER A 697 -10.94 20.38 -1.41
N PHE A 698 -11.54 20.88 -2.49
CA PHE A 698 -12.99 20.82 -2.72
C PHE A 698 -13.32 20.59 -4.19
N LYS A 699 -14.31 19.75 -4.47
CA LYS A 699 -14.71 19.35 -5.82
C LYS A 699 -16.22 19.43 -5.97
N LEU A 700 -16.66 20.18 -6.97
CA LEU A 700 -18.06 20.36 -7.33
C LEU A 700 -18.30 19.76 -8.73
N SER A 701 -19.24 18.83 -8.82
CA SER A 701 -19.65 18.22 -10.09
C SER A 701 -21.14 18.46 -10.35
N PHE A 702 -21.44 19.15 -11.45
CA PHE A 702 -22.79 19.50 -11.83
C PHE A 702 -23.33 18.44 -12.82
N LYS A 703 -24.51 17.87 -12.53
CA LYS A 703 -25.20 16.96 -13.46
C LYS A 703 -26.70 17.22 -13.47
N GLY A 704 -27.17 17.84 -14.55
CA GLY A 704 -28.59 18.01 -14.83
C GLY A 704 -28.83 18.25 -16.31
N VAL A 705 -30.06 17.95 -16.74
CA VAL A 705 -30.62 18.35 -18.04
C VAL A 705 -31.87 19.17 -17.75
N ALA A 706 -31.92 20.40 -18.23
CA ALA A 706 -33.06 21.28 -17.98
C ALA A 706 -34.35 20.70 -18.58
N THR A 707 -35.32 20.34 -17.74
CA THR A 707 -36.63 19.86 -18.19
C THR A 707 -37.61 21.02 -18.31
N LYS A 708 -38.56 20.91 -19.24
CA LYS A 708 -39.52 21.97 -19.61
C LYS A 708 -40.55 22.35 -18.53
N PHE A 709 -40.35 21.86 -17.30
CA PHE A 709 -41.25 22.02 -16.15
C PHE A 709 -40.58 22.69 -14.93
N GLY A 710 -39.38 23.27 -15.11
CA GLY A 710 -38.82 24.24 -14.15
C GLY A 710 -38.12 23.67 -12.91
N LEU A 711 -37.65 22.42 -12.95
CA LEU A 711 -36.81 21.87 -11.88
C LEU A 711 -35.34 22.28 -12.07
N VAL A 712 -34.73 22.78 -11.00
CA VAL A 712 -33.35 23.30 -10.97
C VAL A 712 -32.34 22.14 -11.00
N PRO A 713 -31.29 22.20 -11.84
CA PRO A 713 -30.25 21.17 -11.91
C PRO A 713 -29.33 21.17 -10.67
N ILE A 714 -28.72 20.02 -10.37
CA ILE A 714 -28.08 19.73 -9.07
C ILE A 714 -26.55 19.61 -9.21
N CYS A 715 -25.83 20.24 -8.27
CA CYS A 715 -24.42 19.94 -7.98
C CYS A 715 -24.31 18.85 -6.92
N GLN A 716 -23.41 17.90 -7.13
CA GLN A 716 -22.86 17.03 -6.08
C GLN A 716 -21.51 17.61 -5.64
N SER A 717 -21.26 17.60 -4.33
CA SER A 717 -19.99 18.02 -3.72
C SER A 717 -19.40 16.89 -2.88
N ASP A 718 -18.12 16.61 -3.08
CA ASP A 718 -17.36 15.72 -2.20
C ASP A 718 -17.06 16.45 -0.86
N PRO A 719 -16.89 15.75 0.29
CA PRO A 719 -16.55 16.39 1.56
C PRO A 719 -15.20 17.11 1.51
N ILE A 720 -15.07 18.21 2.26
CA ILE A 720 -13.84 19.00 2.30
C ILE A 720 -12.81 18.26 3.15
N SER A 721 -11.64 17.99 2.55
CA SER A 721 -10.48 17.45 3.26
C SER A 721 -9.51 18.59 3.60
N LEU A 722 -9.07 18.62 4.86
CA LEU A 722 -8.20 19.64 5.43
C LEU A 722 -6.92 19.02 6.01
N SER A 723 -5.76 19.62 5.70
CA SER A 723 -4.47 19.34 6.38
C SER A 723 -4.09 20.50 7.32
N LEU A 724 -3.40 20.31 8.47
CA LEU A 724 -3.09 21.38 9.47
C LEU A 724 -1.64 21.37 10.05
N GLY A 725 -0.99 22.50 10.44
CA GLY A 725 0.38 22.60 11.05
C GLY A 725 0.84 23.89 11.81
N LEU A 726 2.17 24.08 12.07
CA LEU A 726 2.83 24.86 13.18
C LEU A 726 4.19 25.59 12.81
N VAL A 727 4.69 26.67 13.51
CA VAL A 727 5.89 27.54 13.09
C VAL A 727 6.75 28.29 14.18
N ARG A 728 8.10 28.53 13.96
CA ARG A 728 9.14 29.36 14.74
C ARG A 728 10.39 29.84 13.85
N ALA A 729 11.40 30.72 14.25
CA ALA A 729 12.50 31.32 13.34
C ALA A 729 13.88 31.93 13.91
N ARG A 730 15.08 32.01 13.16
CA ARG A 730 16.48 32.68 13.44
C ARG A 730 17.53 32.95 12.21
N THR A 731 18.86 33.33 12.39
CA THR A 731 19.93 33.96 11.43
C THR A 731 21.46 33.40 11.32
N ILE A 732 22.67 34.10 11.54
CA ILE A 732 24.18 33.65 11.77
C ILE A 732 25.46 34.53 11.33
N GLU A 733 26.70 34.28 11.89
CA GLU A 733 28.14 34.31 11.34
C GLU A 733 29.15 33.20 11.91
N VAL A 734 30.41 32.94 11.39
CA VAL A 734 31.36 31.77 11.75
C VAL A 734 32.92 31.93 11.53
N ASP A 735 33.83 31.23 12.32
CA ASP A 735 35.26 30.84 11.98
C ASP A 735 35.82 29.56 12.78
N LYS A 736 37.06 29.01 12.57
CA LYS A 736 37.50 27.60 12.93
C LYS A 736 38.96 27.31 13.44
N LYS A 737 39.17 26.24 14.27
CA LYS A 737 40.43 25.41 14.37
C LYS A 737 40.24 23.96 14.94
N ASP A 738 41.31 23.13 15.02
CA ASP A 738 41.30 21.63 15.13
C ASP A 738 41.95 21.00 16.41
N ALA A 739 41.79 19.66 16.62
CA ALA A 739 42.27 18.89 17.80
C ALA A 739 42.56 17.37 17.53
N PRO A 740 43.20 16.64 18.47
CA PRO A 740 43.25 15.15 18.59
C PRO A 740 42.57 14.67 19.93
N THR A 741 42.54 13.41 20.43
CA THR A 741 43.21 12.11 20.14
C THR A 741 42.30 10.91 20.58
N GLU A 742 42.83 9.69 20.82
CA GLU A 742 42.12 8.42 21.11
C GLU A 742 42.36 7.86 22.54
N GLY A 743 41.68 6.78 22.94
CA GLY A 743 41.99 6.01 24.17
C GLY A 743 41.09 4.79 24.51
N ASP A 744 41.58 3.59 24.17
CA ASP A 744 41.34 2.22 24.70
C ASP A 744 39.94 1.60 24.95
N ASP A 745 39.87 0.28 24.72
CA ASP A 745 38.71 -0.62 24.82
C ASP A 745 38.75 -1.52 26.08
N ASN A 746 37.58 -1.93 26.57
CA ASN A 746 37.35 -3.01 27.53
C ASN A 746 35.90 -3.52 27.36
N SER A 747 35.71 -4.66 26.69
CA SER A 747 34.38 -5.13 26.30
C SER A 747 33.59 -5.83 27.42
N THR A 748 32.68 -5.09 28.08
CA THR A 748 31.57 -5.66 28.85
C THR A 748 30.24 -5.44 28.11
N ASP A 749 29.87 -6.37 27.23
CA ASP A 749 28.74 -6.17 26.32
C ASP A 749 27.35 -6.29 26.99
N PRO A 750 26.36 -5.46 26.60
CA PRO A 750 25.00 -5.52 27.09
C PRO A 750 24.30 -6.87 26.87
N LYS A 751 23.63 -7.37 27.91
CA LYS A 751 22.81 -8.58 27.86
C LYS A 751 21.41 -8.26 27.34
N MET A 752 21.05 -8.79 26.17
CA MET A 752 19.73 -8.59 25.62
C MET A 752 18.66 -9.42 26.33
N ILE A 753 17.45 -8.87 26.43
CA ILE A 753 16.24 -9.48 26.99
C ILE A 753 15.13 -9.27 25.94
N VAL A 754 14.73 -10.35 25.28
CA VAL A 754 13.64 -10.34 24.29
C VAL A 754 12.42 -11.05 24.86
N SER A 755 11.24 -10.44 24.74
CA SER A 755 10.01 -11.03 25.28
C SER A 755 8.75 -10.65 24.49
N GLY A 756 7.76 -11.53 24.55
CA GLY A 756 6.52 -11.41 23.78
C GLY A 756 6.64 -11.92 22.34
N GLY A 757 5.54 -11.74 21.62
CA GLY A 757 5.26 -12.37 20.33
C GLY A 757 3.76 -12.54 20.23
N THR A 758 3.11 -11.87 19.29
CA THR A 758 1.66 -11.96 19.12
C THR A 758 1.26 -13.35 18.65
N THR A 759 0.24 -13.94 19.27
CA THR A 759 -0.34 -15.25 18.90
C THR A 759 -1.20 -15.13 17.63
N THR A 760 -0.59 -14.65 16.54
CA THR A 760 -1.18 -14.57 15.22
C THR A 760 -1.53 -15.98 14.74
N LYS A 761 -2.82 -16.32 14.75
CA LYS A 761 -3.33 -17.54 14.13
C LYS A 761 -3.54 -17.27 12.64
N LEU A 762 -3.05 -18.16 11.78
CA LEU A 762 -3.19 -18.06 10.32
C LEU A 762 -3.97 -19.25 9.76
N GLY A 763 -4.70 -19.04 8.67
CA GLY A 763 -5.48 -20.08 8.01
C GLY A 763 -6.83 -20.33 8.69
N LYS A 764 -7.38 -21.53 8.49
CA LYS A 764 -8.76 -21.88 8.89
C LYS A 764 -8.89 -23.38 9.18
N VAL A 765 -9.93 -23.74 9.93
CA VAL A 765 -10.37 -25.13 10.08
C VAL A 765 -11.60 -25.36 9.20
N LEU A 766 -11.63 -26.46 8.45
CA LEU A 766 -12.82 -26.88 7.72
C LEU A 766 -13.89 -27.34 8.70
N ILE A 767 -15.03 -26.65 8.71
CA ILE A 767 -16.17 -27.01 9.57
C ILE A 767 -16.83 -28.27 9.01
N ASN A 768 -16.87 -29.35 9.81
CA ASN A 768 -17.71 -30.50 9.49
C ASN A 768 -19.17 -30.03 9.39
N SER A 769 -19.77 -30.25 8.22
CA SER A 769 -21.15 -29.84 7.93
C SER A 769 -22.03 -31.09 7.85
N PRO A 770 -22.50 -31.65 8.99
CA PRO A 770 -23.30 -32.88 9.00
C PRO A 770 -24.63 -32.75 8.22
N ASN A 771 -25.08 -31.52 7.93
CA ASN A 771 -26.26 -31.26 7.11
C ASN A 771 -26.02 -31.30 5.58
N ARG A 772 -24.81 -31.63 5.06
CA ARG A 772 -24.61 -31.74 3.59
C ARG A 772 -25.45 -32.84 2.94
N ARG A 773 -25.95 -33.81 3.72
CA ARG A 773 -26.77 -34.97 3.29
C ARG A 773 -28.27 -34.85 3.65
N LYS A 774 -28.84 -33.63 3.66
CA LYS A 774 -30.29 -33.43 3.83
C LYS A 774 -31.00 -33.26 2.47
N TYR A 775 -31.09 -34.35 1.73
CA TYR A 775 -31.97 -34.53 0.57
C TYR A 775 -32.48 -35.98 0.53
#